data_AF-A0A2V3I186-F1
#
_entry.id   AF-A0A2V3I186-F1
#
_cell.length_a   1.000
_cell.length_b   1.000
_cell.length_c   1.000
_cell.angle_alpha   90.00
_cell.angle_beta   90.00
_cell.angle_gamma   90.00
#
_symmetry.space_group_name_H-M   'P 1'
#
loop_
_entity.id
_entity.type
_entity.pdbx_description
1 polymer ?
#
loop_
_entity_poly.entity_id
_entity_poly.type
_entity_poly.pdbx_seq_one_letter_code
_entity_poly.pdbx_strand_id
1 'polypeptide(L)'
;MSDDPLDDRIIREREFRRRVNVDLSDVVVPERSGDEEERREELAAAVDEALGNVFDPFEQASGDEPGAIQEDGSVPLAPERDIVTEVAVEGERRVNWLLMVAMILVYSAIGIQAGIALSPYLAMAVLLILAAVGFALGERWVPERNMALLGVTWVIIAMKVLYGLAIELNRWDYIGVESLGVLLLFLVAVNVLASYRHDHDAIAAQSTLVLLAIGSTAGSVLGEIGVAVMILVATLLMHGLALHRQSGNLAALGVAASNLWIGMHAITGGFEIGSLKILSLESPLLLFLLLMAVTGINAAMAARFAREDNWFSKAFKALGLGEPGLWGVSISLGMVGALLTVAASREEMGYALGMVSFLGAAFGGSYLSVRGVESRRVAIPLLGVAPVLVLILLAGDRVGDSLPIDSYELFTVLGTIVTGFVMLRDQERVTDRVLWLGAVVILTLLVILVPTEASEAGGDGGFLLLALLGALHIGTAVLAINRDSPSLAGVTVLLPWSWVLIEEVVQEAARTLLVANDAADPGSIIDLDPGPLGAYLALSSVLLVVVNVRLGETGVNLAARFLGVTEISASIRDSGALQLWSIGWWLPLLTMIFMAHFGGFTAVTLLLVLLLLTTLHFGAEIAGRRVGDAGNMVTVLAVAVVVMEWRHGLFVPLSALLCLSIASLMLTRAWDNENLYTSGMSMMSLPLLLALSGREATRILELTESLPEVDMVLVSVACAAIVLGVYLPRAGGIEKLLNPALAALWLLVIVIALSFDQGNQTAQTASVAMFVVSSLWLVARGELRAELKSVAMRDTRLEMAAKAVGDEAMFEGSGEVSMYDARRAAMEAERRKRRDKMGTDDLRELYTTDVSHKPVVVTAVLLLILGTGIILGLLYGPNPLMLVAIGVFATALVVLARHRSKSLELDLPHIMGMEMPIAMAIGGLVAAHVASHLGPGGSNQDLLDLAVVTVLLLELVAISLTGQDNLLDRIPIALDWVVLPLLAGRMLGAIAVEALPFPLSIDPFEGDMLEWEMPWMLLESALILCVLTDVWVDRRRRAAGREDWKNSSGRGARSLAIVLLSFGPAGILAVASAIVQGWRYRQPSAVGIAIPAGLMALFAAGNWFGPAMDVFPEVTMATGLLLLVLCAMTVPLKGGDWTMMLAFNSHLLIIAVTVAHQATSVLLPVLLIALSSTVWIVGILQLRRALRIWGLADLLVAIVYGLIFVEGIFEPTTLLVALVVVAAELGV
;
A
#
# COMPACT_ATOMS: atom_id res chain seq x y z
N MET A 1 -52.34 -30.22 53.41
CA MET A 1 -51.42 -31.38 53.32
C MET A 1 -51.75 -32.14 52.06
N SER A 2 -50.85 -32.11 51.09
CA SER A 2 -50.71 -33.10 50.01
C SER A 2 -49.48 -32.70 49.19
N ASP A 3 -48.40 -33.45 49.40
CA ASP A 3 -47.19 -33.51 48.57
C ASP A 3 -47.50 -34.11 47.20
N ASP A 4 -46.86 -33.60 46.13
CA ASP A 4 -46.13 -34.37 45.11
C ASP A 4 -45.38 -33.42 44.11
N PRO A 5 -44.42 -33.88 43.27
CA PRO A 5 -43.04 -33.40 43.28
C PRO A 5 -42.61 -32.58 42.04
N LEU A 6 -41.41 -31.99 42.14
CA LEU A 6 -40.67 -31.26 41.10
C LEU A 6 -40.32 -32.15 39.90
N ASP A 7 -40.84 -31.80 38.72
CA ASP A 7 -40.44 -32.36 37.43
C ASP A 7 -39.54 -31.37 36.68
N ASP A 8 -38.41 -31.89 36.21
CA ASP A 8 -37.14 -31.18 36.08
C ASP A 8 -36.99 -30.48 34.72
N ARG A 9 -37.15 -29.15 34.71
CA ARG A 9 -37.08 -28.30 33.51
C ARG A 9 -35.70 -28.32 32.85
N ILE A 10 -34.66 -28.71 33.59
CA ILE A 10 -33.26 -28.74 33.14
C ILE A 10 -32.99 -29.88 32.15
N ILE A 11 -33.71 -31.01 32.23
CA ILE A 11 -33.53 -32.14 31.31
C ILE A 11 -34.15 -31.84 29.94
N ARG A 12 -35.29 -31.14 29.91
CA ARG A 12 -35.97 -30.77 28.66
C ARG A 12 -35.23 -29.69 27.87
N GLU A 13 -34.49 -28.82 28.56
CA GLU A 13 -33.66 -27.79 27.92
C GLU A 13 -32.35 -28.35 27.34
N ARG A 14 -31.92 -29.54 27.79
CA ARG A 14 -30.80 -30.29 27.17
C ARG A 14 -31.23 -31.14 25.96
N GLU A 15 -32.48 -31.57 25.87
CA GLU A 15 -32.96 -32.40 24.75
C GLU A 15 -33.38 -31.62 23.50
N PHE A 16 -33.67 -30.31 23.61
CA PHE A 16 -34.08 -29.49 22.46
C PHE A 16 -32.91 -28.84 21.68
N ARG A 17 -31.64 -29.11 22.07
CA ARG A 17 -30.42 -28.64 21.39
C ARG A 17 -29.82 -29.64 20.39
N ARG A 18 -30.54 -30.70 19.99
CA ARG A 18 -30.15 -31.52 18.82
C ARG A 18 -30.80 -30.98 17.55
N ARG A 19 -30.23 -29.89 17.02
CA ARG A 19 -30.32 -29.65 15.57
C ARG A 19 -29.39 -30.63 14.90
N VAL A 20 -29.86 -31.23 13.81
CA VAL A 20 -29.12 -32.12 12.92
C VAL A 20 -27.92 -31.34 12.37
N ASN A 21 -26.80 -31.41 13.08
CA ASN A 21 -25.49 -31.18 12.51
C ASN A 21 -25.19 -32.43 11.68
N VAL A 22 -24.98 -32.25 10.38
CA VAL A 22 -24.18 -33.21 9.64
C VAL A 22 -22.78 -33.07 10.20
N ASP A 23 -22.44 -33.99 11.09
CA ASP A 23 -21.15 -34.08 11.72
C ASP A 23 -20.16 -34.70 10.73
N LEU A 24 -19.43 -33.85 10.01
CA LEU A 24 -18.29 -34.27 9.15
C LEU A 24 -16.98 -34.41 9.97
N SER A 25 -17.08 -34.45 11.30
CA SER A 25 -15.95 -34.73 12.21
C SER A 25 -15.51 -36.18 12.18
N ASP A 26 -16.36 -37.10 11.70
CA ASP A 26 -16.11 -38.55 11.72
C ASP A 26 -15.17 -39.07 10.62
N VAL A 27 -14.34 -38.22 10.02
CA VAL A 27 -13.11 -38.72 9.39
C VAL A 27 -12.08 -38.87 10.50
N VAL A 28 -12.14 -40.04 11.16
CA VAL A 28 -11.25 -40.43 12.25
C VAL A 28 -9.79 -40.39 11.75
N VAL A 29 -9.08 -39.32 12.12
CA VAL A 29 -7.62 -39.33 12.19
C VAL A 29 -7.29 -39.92 13.57
N PRO A 30 -6.51 -41.00 13.68
CA PRO A 30 -6.22 -41.61 14.97
C PRO A 30 -5.49 -40.61 15.89
N GLU A 31 -6.00 -40.42 17.10
CA GLU A 31 -5.30 -39.67 18.16
C GLU A 31 -3.92 -40.30 18.41
N ARG A 32 -2.87 -39.48 18.31
CA ARG A 32 -1.47 -39.89 18.52
C ARG A 32 -1.11 -39.80 20.01
N SER A 33 -0.10 -40.56 20.42
CA SER A 33 0.33 -40.65 21.82
C SER A 33 0.95 -39.35 22.32
N GLY A 34 0.68 -38.95 23.58
CA GLY A 34 1.13 -37.67 24.16
C GLY A 34 2.64 -37.38 24.11
N ASP A 35 3.50 -38.40 24.13
CA ASP A 35 4.96 -38.23 24.00
C ASP A 35 5.39 -37.73 22.61
N GLU A 36 4.59 -37.97 21.56
CA GLU A 36 4.84 -37.47 20.20
C GLU A 36 4.44 -36.00 20.06
N GLU A 37 3.41 -35.58 20.79
CA GLU A 37 2.90 -34.20 20.82
C GLU A 37 3.92 -33.26 21.49
N GLU A 38 4.45 -33.66 22.66
CA GLU A 38 5.40 -32.87 23.44
C GLU A 38 6.74 -32.67 22.70
N ARG A 39 7.24 -33.73 22.05
CA ARG A 39 8.45 -33.66 21.19
C ARG A 39 8.24 -32.77 19.97
N ARG A 40 7.02 -32.73 19.42
CA ARG A 40 6.68 -31.89 18.27
C ARG A 40 6.60 -30.42 18.66
N GLU A 41 6.03 -30.11 19.83
CA GLU A 41 6.03 -28.76 20.39
C GLU A 41 7.45 -28.26 20.65
N GLU A 42 8.34 -29.08 21.23
CA GLU A 42 9.76 -28.73 21.40
C GLU A 42 10.46 -28.45 20.05
N LEU A 43 10.17 -29.25 19.01
CA LEU A 43 10.74 -29.06 17.67
C LEU A 43 10.16 -27.85 16.92
N ALA A 44 8.91 -27.47 17.22
CA ALA A 44 8.25 -26.29 16.67
C ALA A 44 8.75 -25.00 17.35
N ALA A 45 9.06 -25.05 18.65
CA ALA A 45 9.66 -23.94 19.40
C ALA A 45 11.16 -23.73 19.09
N ALA A 46 11.84 -24.74 18.54
CA ALA A 46 13.24 -24.65 18.18
C ALA A 46 13.47 -23.78 16.93
N VAL A 47 14.35 -22.77 17.06
CA VAL A 47 14.74 -21.87 15.96
C VAL A 47 15.20 -22.68 14.76
N ASP A 48 14.67 -22.34 13.58
CA ASP A 48 15.10 -22.95 12.33
C ASP A 48 16.49 -22.49 11.94
N GLU A 49 17.53 -23.22 12.35
CA GLU A 49 18.92 -22.90 12.02
C GLU A 49 19.19 -22.77 10.51
N ALA A 50 18.41 -23.45 9.67
CA ALA A 50 18.58 -23.39 8.22
C ALA A 50 18.03 -22.09 7.63
N LEU A 51 16.80 -21.72 8.01
CA LEU A 51 16.15 -20.49 7.55
C LEU A 51 16.55 -19.26 8.37
N GLY A 52 16.97 -19.43 9.61
CA GLY A 52 17.22 -18.38 10.61
C GLY A 52 15.96 -17.67 11.10
N ASN A 53 16.14 -16.49 11.66
CA ASN A 53 15.06 -15.64 12.12
C ASN A 53 14.55 -14.75 10.97
N VAL A 54 13.87 -15.37 10.00
CA VAL A 54 13.19 -14.69 8.90
C VAL A 54 11.77 -14.37 9.29
N PHE A 55 11.28 -13.23 8.81
CA PHE A 55 9.90 -12.83 8.94
C PHE A 55 8.95 -13.93 8.42
N ASP A 56 8.18 -14.50 9.34
CA ASP A 56 7.06 -15.38 9.01
C ASP A 56 5.75 -14.58 9.21
N PRO A 57 5.03 -14.23 8.13
CA PRO A 57 3.81 -13.45 8.21
C PRO A 57 2.66 -14.19 8.90
N PHE A 58 2.77 -15.51 9.07
CA PHE A 58 1.69 -16.35 9.57
C PHE A 58 1.94 -16.97 10.96
N GLU A 59 3.08 -16.65 11.59
CA GLU A 59 3.40 -17.10 12.94
C GLU A 59 2.45 -16.46 13.96
N GLN A 60 1.90 -17.26 14.88
CA GLN A 60 1.03 -16.75 15.95
C GLN A 60 1.86 -15.94 16.95
N ALA A 61 1.34 -14.78 17.35
CA ALA A 61 1.98 -13.96 18.39
C ALA A 61 1.93 -14.72 19.72
N SER A 62 3.10 -15.01 20.30
CA SER A 62 3.22 -15.75 21.57
C SER A 62 2.78 -14.94 22.80
N GLY A 63 2.50 -13.63 22.64
CA GLY A 63 2.21 -12.71 23.73
C GLY A 63 3.46 -12.24 24.51
N ASP A 64 4.58 -12.95 24.37
CA ASP A 64 5.88 -12.65 24.97
C ASP A 64 6.84 -11.91 24.01
N GLU A 65 6.32 -11.30 22.95
CA GLU A 65 7.13 -10.47 22.06
C GLU A 65 7.41 -9.10 22.73
N PRO A 66 8.63 -8.52 22.59
CA PRO A 66 8.93 -7.20 23.15
C PRO A 66 7.98 -6.12 22.62
N GLY A 67 7.23 -5.48 23.52
CA GLY A 67 6.21 -4.48 23.17
C GLY A 67 4.83 -5.04 22.80
N ALA A 68 4.61 -6.36 22.91
CA ALA A 68 3.28 -6.95 22.75
C ALA A 68 2.34 -6.47 23.86
N ILE A 69 1.14 -6.01 23.48
CA ILE A 69 0.08 -5.59 24.41
C ILE A 69 -0.87 -6.77 24.56
N GLN A 70 -0.94 -7.36 25.75
CA GLN A 70 -1.89 -8.42 26.07
C GLN A 70 -3.33 -7.88 26.10
N GLU A 71 -4.31 -8.78 26.07
CA GLU A 71 -5.75 -8.42 26.10
C GLU A 71 -6.15 -7.61 27.34
N ASP A 72 -5.39 -7.73 28.43
CA ASP A 72 -5.55 -6.95 29.66
C ASP A 72 -4.87 -5.56 29.61
N GLY A 73 -4.25 -5.22 28.47
CA GLY A 73 -3.50 -3.98 28.26
C GLY A 73 -2.09 -3.98 28.85
N SER A 74 -1.63 -5.10 29.42
CA SER A 74 -0.28 -5.24 29.96
C SER A 74 0.75 -5.49 28.86
N VAL A 75 1.98 -5.03 29.08
CA VAL A 75 3.12 -5.29 28.20
C VAL A 75 4.13 -6.11 29.00
N PRO A 76 4.22 -7.43 28.78
CA PRO A 76 5.03 -8.32 29.62
C PRO A 76 6.53 -8.09 29.44
N LEU A 77 6.95 -7.71 28.23
CA LEU A 77 8.33 -7.38 27.88
C LEU A 77 8.39 -5.97 27.31
N ALA A 78 9.19 -5.10 27.95
CA ALA A 78 9.38 -3.74 27.49
C ALA A 78 9.93 -3.73 26.04
N PRO A 79 9.50 -2.79 25.18
CA PRO A 79 10.05 -2.65 23.84
C PRO A 79 11.58 -2.54 23.92
N GLU A 80 12.31 -3.33 23.12
CA GLU A 80 13.77 -3.44 23.25
C GLU A 80 14.51 -2.11 23.08
N ARG A 81 13.90 -1.11 22.41
CA ARG A 81 14.29 0.31 22.39
C ARG A 81 13.18 1.20 21.81
N ASP A 82 13.33 2.51 21.99
CA ASP A 82 12.49 3.53 21.33
C ASP A 82 12.63 3.42 19.80
N ILE A 83 11.50 3.19 19.11
CA ILE A 83 11.36 2.98 17.66
C ILE A 83 12.06 4.10 16.88
N VAL A 84 11.97 5.34 17.35
CA VAL A 84 12.60 6.49 16.71
C VAL A 84 14.12 6.39 16.79
N THR A 85 14.63 5.92 17.92
CA THR A 85 16.07 5.75 18.17
C THR A 85 16.64 4.56 17.39
N GLU A 86 15.89 3.46 17.27
CA GLU A 86 16.30 2.30 16.49
C GLU A 86 16.33 2.60 14.98
N VAL A 87 15.24 3.15 14.43
CA VAL A 87 15.19 3.60 13.02
C VAL A 87 16.24 4.68 12.74
N ALA A 88 16.61 5.48 13.75
CA ALA A 88 17.71 6.43 13.67
C ALA A 88 19.08 5.78 13.55
N VAL A 89 19.41 4.87 14.46
CA VAL A 89 20.70 4.19 14.50
C VAL A 89 20.85 3.21 13.33
N GLU A 90 19.82 2.43 13.03
CA GLU A 90 19.80 1.46 11.93
C GLU A 90 19.89 2.19 10.59
N GLY A 91 19.14 3.28 10.41
CA GLY A 91 19.21 4.04 9.16
C GLY A 91 20.52 4.82 8.99
N GLU A 92 21.21 5.21 10.07
CA GLU A 92 22.58 5.75 9.97
C GLU A 92 23.57 4.66 9.54
N ARG A 93 23.46 3.44 10.09
CA ARG A 93 24.26 2.29 9.66
C ARG A 93 23.98 1.91 8.19
N ARG A 94 22.71 1.91 7.77
CA ARG A 94 22.27 1.63 6.39
C ARG A 94 22.81 2.67 5.41
N VAL A 95 22.69 3.96 5.73
CA VAL A 95 23.19 5.05 4.87
C VAL A 95 24.70 4.94 4.70
N ASN A 96 25.45 4.70 5.78
CA ASN A 96 26.90 4.52 5.69
C ASN A 96 27.29 3.31 4.83
N TRP A 97 26.58 2.20 4.93
CA TRP A 97 26.82 1.02 4.10
C TRP A 97 26.51 1.26 2.63
N LEU A 98 25.38 1.90 2.33
CA LEU A 98 24.96 2.25 0.98
C LEU A 98 25.94 3.26 0.34
N LEU A 99 26.42 4.24 1.10
CA LEU A 99 27.45 5.18 0.65
C LEU A 99 28.76 4.45 0.29
N MET A 100 29.21 3.49 1.11
CA MET A 100 30.41 2.70 0.79
C MET A 100 30.24 1.87 -0.50
N VAL A 101 29.08 1.26 -0.71
CA VAL A 101 28.79 0.53 -1.95
C VAL A 101 28.74 1.47 -3.16
N ALA A 102 28.09 2.62 -3.02
CA ALA A 102 28.04 3.66 -4.05
C ALA A 102 29.44 4.17 -4.40
N MET A 103 30.31 4.39 -3.40
CA MET A 103 31.72 4.73 -3.63
C MET A 103 32.42 3.65 -4.46
N ILE A 104 32.27 2.35 -4.13
CA ILE A 104 32.88 1.27 -4.91
C ILE A 104 32.43 1.34 -6.37
N LEU A 105 31.12 1.53 -6.62
CA LEU A 105 30.56 1.59 -7.97
C LEU A 105 31.06 2.82 -8.73
N VAL A 106 30.97 4.02 -8.15
CA VAL A 106 31.37 5.28 -8.78
C VAL A 106 32.88 5.28 -9.08
N TYR A 107 33.73 4.91 -8.12
CA TYR A 107 35.18 4.86 -8.37
C TYR A 107 35.58 3.74 -9.35
N SER A 108 34.85 2.61 -9.39
CA SER A 108 35.05 1.58 -10.42
C SER A 108 34.65 2.09 -11.81
N ALA A 109 33.53 2.81 -11.90
CA ALA A 109 33.06 3.43 -13.14
C ALA A 109 34.04 4.50 -13.63
N ILE A 110 34.58 5.34 -12.72
CA ILE A 110 35.68 6.27 -13.03
C ILE A 110 36.87 5.51 -13.61
N GLY A 111 37.21 4.34 -13.06
CA GLY A 111 38.30 3.50 -13.56
C GLY A 111 38.13 3.10 -15.03
N ILE A 112 36.96 2.55 -15.38
CA ILE A 112 36.61 2.16 -16.75
C ILE A 112 36.56 3.40 -17.66
N GLN A 113 35.90 4.45 -17.18
CA GLN A 113 35.65 5.65 -17.95
C GLN A 113 36.92 6.44 -18.25
N ALA A 114 37.85 6.51 -17.29
CA ALA A 114 39.17 7.08 -17.49
C ALA A 114 39.97 6.32 -18.56
N GLY A 115 39.82 4.99 -18.63
CA GLY A 115 40.43 4.17 -19.67
C GLY A 115 39.90 4.44 -21.09
N ILE A 116 38.64 4.85 -21.21
CA ILE A 116 37.97 5.20 -22.48
C ILE A 116 38.23 6.66 -22.87
N ALA A 117 38.14 7.57 -21.90
CA ALA A 117 38.10 9.01 -22.14
C ALA A 117 39.49 9.67 -22.25
N LEU A 118 40.51 9.11 -21.59
CA LEU A 118 41.86 9.69 -21.55
C LEU A 118 42.79 8.95 -22.52
N SER A 119 43.86 9.62 -22.94
CA SER A 119 44.93 8.97 -23.71
C SER A 119 45.56 7.81 -22.90
N PRO A 120 46.01 6.70 -23.53
CA PRO A 120 46.47 5.50 -22.83
C PRO A 120 47.52 5.74 -21.73
N TYR A 121 48.52 6.60 -21.98
CA TYR A 121 49.55 6.94 -20.98
C TYR A 121 48.97 7.72 -19.78
N LEU A 122 48.05 8.65 -20.04
CA LEU A 122 47.40 9.44 -18.99
C LEU A 122 46.43 8.59 -18.18
N ALA A 123 45.63 7.75 -18.84
CA ALA A 123 44.74 6.79 -18.19
C ALA A 123 45.54 5.84 -17.28
N MET A 124 46.61 5.24 -17.80
CA MET A 124 47.48 4.34 -17.04
C MET A 124 48.06 5.03 -15.79
N ALA A 125 48.56 6.27 -15.93
CA ALA A 125 49.09 7.03 -14.80
C ALA A 125 47.99 7.33 -13.75
N VAL A 126 46.81 7.79 -14.17
CA VAL A 126 45.69 8.12 -13.29
C VAL A 126 45.19 6.88 -12.54
N LEU A 127 45.03 5.74 -13.22
CA LEU A 127 44.57 4.49 -12.62
C LEU A 127 45.60 3.92 -11.63
N LEU A 128 46.89 3.97 -11.95
CA LEU A 128 47.95 3.57 -11.02
C LEU A 128 48.02 4.47 -9.78
N ILE A 129 47.86 5.78 -9.94
CA ILE A 129 47.79 6.72 -8.82
C ILE A 129 46.56 6.43 -7.97
N LEU A 130 45.39 6.24 -8.57
CA LEU A 130 44.15 5.92 -7.85
C LEU A 130 44.27 4.62 -7.07
N ALA A 131 44.85 3.57 -7.67
CA ALA A 131 45.11 2.31 -6.99
C ALA A 131 46.11 2.47 -5.83
N ALA A 132 47.20 3.22 -6.04
CA ALA A 132 48.19 3.49 -4.99
C ALA A 132 47.60 4.28 -3.82
N VAL A 133 46.78 5.29 -4.10
CA VAL A 133 46.03 6.05 -3.08
C VAL A 133 45.08 5.13 -2.32
N GLY A 134 44.33 4.28 -3.03
CA GLY A 134 43.42 3.32 -2.40
C GLY A 134 44.14 2.35 -1.44
N PHE A 135 45.28 1.79 -1.84
CA PHE A 135 46.08 0.96 -0.93
C PHE A 135 46.68 1.75 0.24
N ALA A 136 47.13 3.00 0.02
CA ALA A 136 47.66 3.83 1.10
C ALA A 136 46.59 4.20 2.14
N LEU A 137 45.37 4.52 1.68
CA LEU A 137 44.22 4.75 2.55
C LEU A 137 43.80 3.46 3.26
N GLY A 138 43.82 2.33 2.56
CA GLY A 138 43.59 1.01 3.15
C GLY A 138 44.56 0.68 4.29
N GLU A 139 45.87 0.80 4.04
CA GLU A 139 46.89 0.53 5.06
C GLU A 139 46.78 1.48 6.26
N ARG A 140 46.33 2.73 6.05
CA ARG A 140 46.12 3.70 7.12
C ARG A 140 44.86 3.43 7.93
N TRP A 141 43.75 3.14 7.28
CA TRP A 141 42.42 3.14 7.90
C TRP A 141 41.93 1.76 8.34
N VAL A 142 42.39 0.67 7.71
CA VAL A 142 42.04 -0.71 8.14
C VAL A 142 42.40 -0.97 9.61
N PRO A 143 43.56 -0.52 10.15
CA PRO A 143 43.89 -0.70 11.57
C PRO A 143 43.01 0.08 12.54
N GLU A 144 42.31 1.14 12.09
CA GLU A 144 41.49 2.01 12.94
C GLU A 144 40.04 1.49 13.03
N ARG A 145 39.58 1.08 14.23
CA ARG A 145 38.28 0.42 14.42
C ARG A 145 37.06 1.14 13.82
N ASN A 146 37.07 2.48 13.81
CA ASN A 146 35.96 3.28 13.28
C ASN A 146 36.06 3.53 11.76
N MET A 147 37.26 3.38 11.18
CA MET A 147 37.53 3.60 9.76
C MET A 147 37.84 2.30 9.01
N ALA A 148 37.86 1.15 9.71
CA ALA A 148 38.28 -0.13 9.16
C ALA A 148 37.49 -0.52 7.90
N LEU A 149 36.17 -0.36 7.92
CA LEU A 149 35.31 -0.64 6.77
C LEU A 149 35.59 0.29 5.58
N LEU A 150 35.80 1.59 5.84
CA LEU A 150 36.18 2.56 4.80
C LEU A 150 37.56 2.24 4.21
N GLY A 151 38.51 1.83 5.06
CA GLY A 151 39.82 1.34 4.63
C GLY A 151 39.72 0.11 3.73
N VAL A 152 38.93 -0.89 4.12
CA VAL A 152 38.66 -2.09 3.29
C VAL A 152 38.01 -1.69 1.97
N THR A 153 37.06 -0.76 1.97
CA THR A 153 36.42 -0.22 0.76
C THR A 153 37.45 0.36 -0.22
N TRP A 154 38.46 1.09 0.26
CA TRP A 154 39.53 1.61 -0.60
C TRP A 154 40.47 0.53 -1.14
N VAL A 155 40.76 -0.53 -0.37
CA VAL A 155 41.50 -1.70 -0.87
C VAL A 155 40.72 -2.41 -1.99
N ILE A 156 39.40 -2.58 -1.82
CA ILE A 156 38.49 -3.15 -2.82
C ILE A 156 38.49 -2.31 -4.10
N ILE A 157 38.41 -0.97 -3.97
CA ILE A 157 38.48 -0.03 -5.11
C ILE A 157 39.83 -0.18 -5.82
N ALA A 158 40.94 -0.19 -5.08
CA ALA A 158 42.28 -0.34 -5.67
C ALA A 158 42.43 -1.63 -6.47
N MET A 159 41.96 -2.77 -5.92
CA MET A 159 41.97 -4.05 -6.65
C MET A 159 41.11 -4.01 -7.92
N LYS A 160 39.90 -3.43 -7.87
CA LYS A 160 39.05 -3.27 -9.07
C LYS A 160 39.71 -2.40 -10.14
N VAL A 161 40.33 -1.30 -9.73
CA VAL A 161 41.07 -0.41 -10.64
C VAL A 161 42.23 -1.16 -11.30
N LEU A 162 42.96 -2.02 -10.57
CA LEU A 162 44.02 -2.85 -11.14
C LEU A 162 43.51 -3.93 -12.11
N TYR A 163 42.39 -4.59 -11.81
CA TYR A 163 41.77 -5.53 -12.75
C TYR A 163 41.30 -4.82 -14.02
N GLY A 164 40.66 -3.65 -13.86
CA GLY A 164 40.27 -2.80 -14.99
C GLY A 164 41.48 -2.39 -15.83
N LEU A 165 42.55 -1.93 -15.20
CA LEU A 165 43.80 -1.59 -15.88
C LEU A 165 44.38 -2.78 -16.67
N ALA A 166 44.33 -4.01 -16.13
CA ALA A 166 44.79 -5.19 -16.86
C ALA A 166 44.00 -5.43 -18.15
N ILE A 167 42.67 -5.30 -18.09
CA ILE A 167 41.79 -5.41 -19.26
C ILE A 167 42.07 -4.27 -20.27
N GLU A 168 42.26 -3.05 -19.78
CA GLU A 168 42.59 -1.87 -20.59
C GLU A 168 43.94 -2.00 -21.32
N LEU A 169 44.97 -2.55 -20.67
CA LEU A 169 46.26 -2.82 -21.29
C LEU A 169 46.14 -3.74 -22.51
N ASN A 170 45.23 -4.72 -22.46
CA ASN A 170 44.97 -5.57 -23.61
C ASN A 170 44.17 -4.82 -24.69
N ARG A 171 43.18 -4.02 -24.30
CA ARG A 171 42.39 -3.19 -25.23
C ARG A 171 43.25 -2.16 -25.98
N TRP A 172 44.30 -1.65 -25.34
CA TRP A 172 45.28 -0.74 -25.94
C TRP A 172 46.39 -1.46 -26.74
N ASP A 173 46.25 -2.77 -26.98
CA ASP A 173 47.22 -3.61 -27.70
C ASP A 173 48.63 -3.68 -27.08
N TYR A 174 48.78 -3.37 -25.78
CA TYR A 174 50.06 -3.49 -25.09
C TYR A 174 50.38 -4.93 -24.63
N ILE A 175 49.35 -5.74 -24.38
CA ILE A 175 49.47 -7.16 -23.99
C ILE A 175 48.49 -8.02 -24.80
N GLY A 176 48.85 -9.26 -25.10
CA GLY A 176 47.94 -10.23 -25.73
C GLY A 176 47.00 -10.92 -24.74
N VAL A 177 46.00 -11.67 -25.25
CA VAL A 177 44.98 -12.36 -24.44
C VAL A 177 45.58 -13.41 -23.51
N GLU A 178 46.60 -14.15 -23.94
CA GLU A 178 47.30 -15.13 -23.09
C GLU A 178 48.01 -14.45 -21.91
N SER A 179 48.70 -13.33 -22.17
CA SER A 179 49.34 -12.52 -21.12
C SER A 179 48.34 -11.82 -20.21
N LEU A 180 47.15 -11.47 -20.71
CA LEU A 180 46.04 -10.97 -19.89
C LEU A 180 45.57 -12.04 -18.90
N GLY A 181 45.36 -13.28 -19.36
CA GLY A 181 44.99 -14.40 -18.49
C GLY A 181 46.01 -14.65 -17.37
N VAL A 182 47.31 -14.64 -17.69
CA VAL A 182 48.39 -14.76 -16.70
C VAL A 182 48.41 -13.57 -15.72
N LEU A 183 48.25 -12.34 -16.23
CA LEU A 183 48.23 -11.13 -15.41
C LEU A 183 47.02 -11.11 -14.47
N LEU A 184 45.84 -11.52 -14.93
CA LEU A 184 44.63 -11.62 -14.11
C LEU A 184 44.77 -12.72 -13.04
N LEU A 185 45.37 -13.88 -13.36
CA LEU A 185 45.69 -14.92 -12.37
C LEU A 185 46.69 -14.42 -11.33
N PHE A 186 47.70 -13.65 -11.74
CA PHE A 186 48.63 -13.00 -10.81
C PHE A 186 47.90 -12.01 -9.90
N LEU A 187 47.02 -11.17 -10.45
CA LEU A 187 46.21 -10.23 -9.67
C LEU A 187 45.22 -10.94 -8.73
N VAL A 188 44.68 -12.10 -9.12
CA VAL A 188 43.91 -13.00 -8.23
C VAL A 188 44.77 -13.45 -7.05
N ALA A 189 46.01 -13.88 -7.28
CA ALA A 189 46.92 -14.24 -6.19
C ALA A 189 47.26 -13.05 -5.29
N VAL A 190 47.50 -11.86 -5.86
CA VAL A 190 47.70 -10.60 -5.10
C VAL A 190 46.48 -10.27 -4.26
N ASN A 191 45.27 -10.46 -4.80
CA ASN A 191 44.01 -10.20 -4.09
C ASN A 191 43.83 -11.15 -2.91
N VAL A 192 44.09 -12.45 -3.13
CA VAL A 192 44.11 -13.44 -2.04
C VAL A 192 45.14 -13.03 -0.98
N LEU A 193 46.34 -12.59 -1.37
CA LEU A 193 47.36 -12.11 -0.42
C LEU A 193 46.90 -10.86 0.36
N ALA A 194 46.27 -9.90 -0.32
CA ALA A 194 45.70 -8.71 0.31
C ALA A 194 44.59 -9.08 1.30
N SER A 195 43.79 -10.10 0.99
CA SER A 195 42.76 -10.60 1.90
C SER A 195 43.34 -11.25 3.17
N TYR A 196 44.53 -11.86 3.08
CA TYR A 196 45.25 -12.36 4.24
C TYR A 196 45.95 -11.24 5.01
N ARG A 197 46.45 -10.20 4.34
CA ARG A 197 47.09 -9.04 4.98
C ARG A 197 46.10 -8.23 5.81
N HIS A 198 44.92 -7.97 5.25
CA HIS A 198 43.89 -7.13 5.88
C HIS A 198 42.82 -7.94 6.63
N ASP A 199 42.99 -9.27 6.69
CA ASP A 199 42.09 -10.24 7.34
C ASP A 199 40.59 -9.99 7.07
N HIS A 200 40.26 -9.79 5.79
CA HIS A 200 38.89 -9.44 5.40
C HIS A 200 38.43 -10.24 4.19
N ASP A 201 37.37 -11.02 4.39
CA ASP A 201 36.84 -11.93 3.37
C ASP A 201 36.36 -11.17 2.10
N ALA A 202 35.94 -9.90 2.21
CA ALA A 202 35.38 -9.14 1.07
C ALA A 202 36.41 -8.83 -0.01
N ILE A 203 37.70 -8.81 0.38
CA ILE A 203 38.82 -8.71 -0.54
C ILE A 203 38.97 -10.07 -1.27
N ALA A 204 38.94 -11.19 -0.54
CA ALA A 204 38.99 -12.53 -1.13
C ALA A 204 37.82 -12.83 -2.08
N ALA A 205 36.61 -12.35 -1.78
CA ALA A 205 35.41 -12.52 -2.60
C ALA A 205 35.55 -12.00 -4.04
N GLN A 206 36.34 -10.95 -4.25
CA GLN A 206 36.60 -10.43 -5.60
C GLN A 206 37.37 -11.44 -6.46
N SER A 207 38.32 -12.13 -5.84
CA SER A 207 39.15 -13.14 -6.51
C SER A 207 38.30 -14.30 -7.04
N THR A 208 37.17 -14.60 -6.36
CA THR A 208 36.16 -15.60 -6.76
C THR A 208 35.54 -15.27 -8.10
N LEU A 209 34.99 -14.06 -8.24
CA LEU A 209 34.28 -13.64 -9.44
C LEU A 209 35.25 -13.53 -10.62
N VAL A 210 36.46 -13.04 -10.37
CA VAL A 210 37.51 -12.97 -11.39
C VAL A 210 37.97 -14.38 -11.80
N LEU A 211 38.12 -15.32 -10.87
CA LEU A 211 38.52 -16.70 -11.19
C LEU A 211 37.44 -17.43 -12.01
N LEU A 212 36.16 -17.22 -11.72
CA LEU A 212 35.04 -17.72 -12.54
C LEU A 212 35.09 -17.13 -13.96
N ALA A 213 35.32 -15.81 -14.08
CA ALA A 213 35.46 -15.15 -15.38
C ALA A 213 36.66 -15.67 -16.19
N ILE A 214 37.83 -15.84 -15.56
CA ILE A 214 39.01 -16.44 -16.20
C ILE A 214 38.70 -17.88 -16.61
N GLY A 215 38.09 -18.68 -15.72
CA GLY A 215 37.73 -20.07 -16.00
C GLY A 215 36.81 -20.21 -17.22
N SER A 216 35.82 -19.32 -17.35
CA SER A 216 34.94 -19.28 -18.52
C SER A 216 35.65 -18.89 -19.80
N THR A 217 36.63 -17.98 -19.74
CA THR A 217 37.42 -17.61 -20.92
C THR A 217 38.38 -18.69 -21.39
N ALA A 218 38.84 -19.58 -20.50
CA ALA A 218 39.62 -20.74 -20.92
C ALA A 218 38.85 -21.66 -21.88
N GLY A 219 37.51 -21.55 -21.91
CA GLY A 219 36.65 -22.17 -22.92
C GLY A 219 36.99 -21.77 -24.36
N SER A 220 37.49 -20.56 -24.60
CA SER A 220 37.90 -20.13 -25.95
C SER A 220 39.04 -20.99 -26.52
N VAL A 221 39.78 -21.71 -25.66
CA VAL A 221 40.86 -22.62 -26.02
C VAL A 221 40.45 -24.09 -25.89
N LEU A 222 39.66 -24.43 -24.87
CA LEU A 222 39.33 -25.81 -24.48
C LEU A 222 37.90 -26.26 -24.84
N GLY A 223 37.11 -25.39 -25.49
CA GLY A 223 35.72 -25.64 -25.86
C GLY A 223 34.78 -25.71 -24.65
N GLU A 224 33.55 -26.20 -24.90
CA GLU A 224 32.47 -26.29 -23.91
C GLU A 224 32.84 -27.14 -22.69
N ILE A 225 33.50 -28.28 -22.91
CA ILE A 225 34.00 -29.17 -21.84
C ILE A 225 35.03 -28.41 -20.97
N GLY A 226 35.85 -27.58 -21.59
CA GLY A 226 36.79 -26.70 -20.89
C GLY A 226 36.11 -25.73 -19.95
N VAL A 227 35.03 -25.08 -20.40
CA VAL A 227 34.20 -24.18 -19.56
C VAL A 227 33.66 -24.95 -18.35
N ALA A 228 33.01 -26.09 -18.58
CA ALA A 228 32.40 -26.88 -17.52
C ALA A 228 33.43 -27.35 -16.47
N VAL A 229 34.58 -27.86 -16.92
CA VAL A 229 35.66 -28.29 -16.02
C VAL A 229 36.24 -27.11 -15.24
N MET A 230 36.46 -25.96 -15.88
CA MET A 230 37.02 -24.80 -15.22
C MET A 230 36.06 -24.14 -14.22
N ILE A 231 34.74 -24.15 -14.49
CA ILE A 231 33.72 -23.75 -13.51
C ILE A 231 33.75 -24.69 -12.30
N LEU A 232 33.84 -26.01 -12.51
CA LEU A 232 33.95 -26.98 -11.42
C LEU A 232 35.23 -26.76 -10.60
N VAL A 233 36.38 -26.56 -11.25
CA VAL A 233 37.67 -26.28 -10.59
C VAL A 233 37.60 -24.97 -9.80
N ALA A 234 37.07 -23.90 -10.39
CA ALA A 234 36.89 -22.62 -9.69
C ALA A 234 36.00 -22.80 -8.46
N THR A 235 34.90 -23.54 -8.58
CA THR A 235 33.99 -23.86 -7.47
C THR A 235 34.70 -24.64 -6.36
N LEU A 236 35.52 -25.65 -6.70
CA LEU A 236 36.30 -26.42 -5.74
C LEU A 236 37.37 -25.57 -5.04
N LEU A 237 38.08 -24.71 -5.76
CA LEU A 237 39.08 -23.81 -5.19
C LEU A 237 38.43 -22.81 -4.23
N MET A 238 37.24 -22.31 -4.57
CA MET A 238 36.49 -21.40 -3.74
C MET A 238 36.01 -22.03 -2.44
N HIS A 239 35.38 -23.19 -2.53
CA HIS A 239 34.96 -23.94 -1.36
C HIS A 239 36.16 -24.45 -0.54
N GLY A 240 37.28 -24.75 -1.21
CA GLY A 240 38.56 -25.04 -0.54
C GLY A 240 39.09 -23.87 0.28
N LEU A 241 39.02 -22.64 -0.25
CA LEU A 241 39.38 -21.43 0.48
C LEU A 241 38.43 -21.18 1.66
N ALA A 242 37.13 -21.39 1.47
CA ALA A 242 36.13 -21.30 2.53
C ALA A 242 36.39 -22.30 3.66
N LEU A 243 36.70 -23.56 3.33
CA LEU A 243 37.10 -24.60 4.28
C LEU A 243 38.38 -24.25 5.03
N HIS A 244 39.39 -23.74 4.33
CA HIS A 244 40.67 -23.37 4.93
C HIS A 244 40.54 -22.17 5.90
N ARG A 245 39.77 -21.15 5.50
CA ARG A 245 39.52 -19.94 6.33
C ARG A 245 38.42 -20.13 7.37
N GLN A 246 37.71 -21.27 7.35
CA GLN A 246 36.48 -21.50 8.13
C GLN A 246 35.48 -20.35 7.97
N SER A 247 35.33 -19.84 6.74
CA SER A 247 34.56 -18.62 6.47
C SER A 247 33.18 -18.95 5.91
N GLY A 248 32.14 -18.62 6.67
CA GLY A 248 30.75 -18.64 6.20
C GLY A 248 30.50 -17.65 5.05
N ASN A 249 31.17 -16.48 5.03
CA ASN A 249 31.07 -15.50 3.94
C ASN A 249 31.46 -16.10 2.58
N LEU A 250 32.61 -16.78 2.53
CA LEU A 250 33.14 -17.37 1.31
C LEU A 250 32.35 -18.62 0.90
N ALA A 251 31.88 -19.42 1.86
CA ALA A 251 31.01 -20.56 1.58
C ALA A 251 29.69 -20.10 0.95
N ALA A 252 29.03 -19.10 1.57
CA ALA A 252 27.76 -18.56 1.08
C ALA A 252 27.91 -17.92 -0.32
N LEU A 253 28.98 -17.15 -0.54
CA LEU A 253 29.28 -16.58 -1.86
C LEU A 253 29.59 -17.66 -2.90
N GLY A 254 30.33 -18.71 -2.53
CA GLY A 254 30.65 -19.83 -3.42
C GLY A 254 29.41 -20.59 -3.88
N VAL A 255 28.46 -20.84 -2.96
CA VAL A 255 27.15 -21.44 -3.28
C VAL A 255 26.36 -20.56 -4.25
N ALA A 256 26.26 -19.25 -3.96
CA ALA A 256 25.50 -18.32 -4.80
C ALA A 256 26.13 -18.14 -6.19
N ALA A 257 27.43 -17.84 -6.23
CA ALA A 257 28.13 -17.45 -7.46
C ALA A 257 28.25 -18.61 -8.45
N SER A 258 28.53 -19.83 -8.00
CA SER A 258 28.75 -20.98 -8.90
C SER A 258 27.49 -21.36 -9.68
N ASN A 259 26.32 -21.45 -9.03
CA ASN A 259 25.06 -21.72 -9.73
C ASN A 259 24.62 -20.54 -10.60
N LEU A 260 24.81 -19.29 -10.15
CA LEU A 260 24.50 -18.10 -10.96
C LEU A 260 25.33 -18.04 -12.23
N TRP A 261 26.60 -18.43 -12.15
CA TRP A 261 27.50 -18.48 -13.29
C TRP A 261 27.08 -19.56 -14.31
N ILE A 262 26.69 -20.76 -13.85
CA ILE A 262 26.14 -21.81 -14.72
C ILE A 262 24.85 -21.32 -15.40
N GLY A 263 23.95 -20.68 -14.65
CA GLY A 263 22.74 -20.07 -15.17
C GLY A 263 22.98 -19.06 -16.28
N MET A 264 23.98 -18.19 -16.08
CA MET A 264 24.40 -17.21 -17.08
C MET A 264 24.89 -17.89 -18.37
N HIS A 265 25.70 -18.94 -18.26
CA HIS A 265 26.19 -19.71 -19.42
C HIS A 265 25.09 -20.49 -20.17
N ALA A 266 24.01 -20.85 -19.47
CA ALA A 266 22.87 -21.54 -20.06
C ALA A 266 21.93 -20.58 -20.81
N ILE A 267 21.69 -19.39 -20.26
CA ILE A 267 20.73 -18.43 -20.83
C ILE A 267 21.35 -17.48 -21.87
N THR A 268 22.66 -17.27 -21.83
CA THR A 268 23.36 -16.39 -22.79
C THR A 268 23.93 -17.21 -23.94
N GLY A 269 23.78 -16.73 -25.19
CA GLY A 269 24.43 -17.31 -26.38
C GLY A 269 25.95 -17.09 -26.46
N GLY A 270 26.61 -16.95 -25.31
CA GLY A 270 27.95 -16.40 -25.17
C GLY A 270 27.99 -14.87 -25.18
N PHE A 271 29.00 -14.28 -24.56
CA PHE A 271 29.19 -12.83 -24.52
C PHE A 271 30.68 -12.46 -24.35
N GLU A 272 31.01 -11.20 -24.62
CA GLU A 272 32.38 -10.68 -24.54
C GLU A 272 32.49 -9.64 -23.42
N ILE A 273 33.48 -9.79 -22.54
CA ILE A 273 33.85 -8.76 -21.54
C ILE A 273 35.19 -8.16 -21.97
N GLY A 274 35.16 -7.03 -22.67
CA GLY A 274 36.38 -6.49 -23.30
C GLY A 274 36.86 -7.43 -24.40
N SER A 275 38.02 -8.07 -24.20
CA SER A 275 38.59 -9.08 -25.12
C SER A 275 38.38 -10.53 -24.65
N LEU A 276 37.74 -10.71 -23.50
CA LEU A 276 37.49 -12.01 -22.90
C LEU A 276 36.22 -12.62 -23.52
N LYS A 277 36.38 -13.69 -24.31
CA LYS A 277 35.27 -14.41 -24.93
C LYS A 277 34.74 -15.51 -24.01
N ILE A 278 33.47 -15.42 -23.65
CA ILE A 278 32.76 -16.38 -22.81
C ILE A 278 31.82 -17.20 -23.70
N LEU A 279 32.00 -18.51 -23.74
CA LEU A 279 31.20 -19.44 -24.57
C LEU A 279 29.93 -19.90 -23.85
N SER A 280 28.84 -20.14 -24.59
CA SER A 280 27.62 -20.80 -24.12
C SER A 280 27.88 -22.27 -23.76
N LEU A 281 27.05 -22.83 -22.86
CA LEU A 281 26.96 -24.28 -22.62
C LEU A 281 25.72 -24.81 -23.37
N GLU A 282 25.95 -25.42 -24.53
CA GLU A 282 24.89 -25.86 -25.46
C GLU A 282 24.53 -27.34 -25.31
N SER A 283 25.42 -28.18 -24.77
CA SER A 283 25.21 -29.61 -24.59
C SER A 283 24.29 -29.87 -23.38
N PRO A 284 23.06 -30.38 -23.59
CA PRO A 284 22.10 -30.59 -22.49
C PRO A 284 22.64 -31.54 -21.43
N LEU A 285 23.26 -32.65 -21.84
CA LEU A 285 23.84 -33.62 -20.90
C LEU A 285 25.00 -33.02 -20.08
N LEU A 286 25.89 -32.23 -20.71
CA LEU A 286 27.03 -31.62 -20.02
C LEU A 286 26.55 -30.59 -18.99
N LEU A 287 25.61 -29.73 -19.38
CA LEU A 287 25.00 -28.72 -18.53
C LEU A 287 24.26 -29.36 -17.34
N PHE A 288 23.47 -30.41 -17.60
CA PHE A 288 22.75 -31.17 -16.56
C PHE A 288 23.71 -31.80 -15.55
N LEU A 289 24.78 -32.45 -16.02
CA LEU A 289 25.78 -33.08 -15.14
C LEU A 289 26.61 -32.06 -14.37
N LEU A 290 26.98 -30.93 -14.99
CA LEU A 290 27.70 -29.84 -14.33
C LEU A 290 26.85 -29.23 -13.22
N LEU A 291 25.60 -28.88 -13.52
CA LEU A 291 24.65 -28.34 -12.55
C LEU A 291 24.42 -29.33 -11.40
N MET A 292 24.29 -30.63 -11.72
CA MET A 292 24.14 -31.70 -10.73
C MET A 292 25.34 -31.77 -9.77
N ALA A 293 26.56 -31.79 -10.31
CA ALA A 293 27.77 -31.88 -9.51
C ALA A 293 27.98 -30.63 -8.64
N VAL A 294 27.86 -29.44 -9.22
CA VAL A 294 28.07 -28.16 -8.53
C VAL A 294 27.00 -27.95 -7.46
N THR A 295 25.72 -28.23 -7.75
CA THR A 295 24.63 -28.13 -6.78
C THR A 295 24.81 -29.13 -5.63
N GLY A 296 25.27 -30.35 -5.89
CA GLY A 296 25.59 -31.32 -4.84
C GLY A 296 26.71 -30.84 -3.91
N ILE A 297 27.79 -30.27 -4.45
CA ILE A 297 28.88 -29.65 -3.67
C ILE A 297 28.35 -28.46 -2.86
N ASN A 298 27.56 -27.60 -3.49
CA ASN A 298 26.96 -26.42 -2.87
C ASN A 298 26.03 -26.81 -1.71
N ALA A 299 25.19 -27.82 -1.88
CA ALA A 299 24.31 -28.34 -0.85
C ALA A 299 25.11 -28.89 0.35
N ALA A 300 26.21 -29.61 0.11
CA ALA A 300 27.09 -30.10 1.17
C ALA A 300 27.80 -28.96 1.92
N MET A 301 28.28 -27.93 1.20
CA MET A 301 28.93 -26.76 1.79
C MET A 301 27.96 -25.90 2.60
N ALA A 302 26.76 -25.67 2.08
CA ALA A 302 25.70 -24.95 2.79
C ALA A 302 25.31 -25.68 4.09
N ALA A 303 25.18 -27.01 4.07
CA ALA A 303 24.90 -27.79 5.28
C ALA A 303 26.06 -27.74 6.28
N ARG A 304 27.31 -27.78 5.80
CA ARG A 304 28.51 -27.74 6.66
C ARG A 304 28.69 -26.41 7.38
N PHE A 305 28.41 -25.30 6.70
CA PHE A 305 28.62 -23.94 7.21
C PHE A 305 27.34 -23.29 7.73
N ALA A 306 26.21 -24.00 7.79
CA ALA A 306 24.90 -23.41 8.13
C ALA A 306 24.88 -22.57 9.41
N ARG A 307 25.73 -22.91 10.39
CA ARG A 307 25.85 -22.27 11.70
C ARG A 307 26.88 -21.14 11.79
N GLU A 308 27.61 -20.88 10.71
CA GLU A 308 28.64 -19.84 10.66
C GLU A 308 28.04 -18.48 10.24
N ASP A 309 28.66 -17.41 10.74
CA ASP A 309 28.29 -16.04 10.37
C ASP A 309 28.53 -15.76 8.88
N ASN A 310 27.64 -14.98 8.25
CA ASN A 310 27.85 -14.52 6.88
C ASN A 310 27.30 -13.11 6.59
N TRP A 311 27.82 -12.49 5.52
CA TRP A 311 27.42 -11.14 5.09
C TRP A 311 25.99 -11.04 4.63
N PHE A 312 25.46 -12.05 3.94
CA PHE A 312 24.10 -11.97 3.42
C PHE A 312 23.10 -11.93 4.57
N SER A 313 23.26 -12.77 5.59
CA SER A 313 22.46 -12.72 6.83
C SER A 313 22.59 -11.37 7.55
N LYS A 314 23.81 -10.85 7.68
CA LYS A 314 24.05 -9.53 8.29
C LYS A 314 23.44 -8.38 7.47
N ALA A 315 23.42 -8.51 6.14
CA ALA A 315 22.80 -7.53 5.24
C ALA A 315 21.27 -7.56 5.37
N PHE A 316 20.64 -8.74 5.42
CA PHE A 316 19.22 -8.87 5.69
C PHE A 316 18.84 -8.27 7.06
N LYS A 317 19.67 -8.52 8.09
CA LYS A 317 19.49 -7.93 9.42
C LYS A 317 19.59 -6.41 9.38
N ALA A 318 20.61 -5.89 8.70
CA ALA A 318 20.80 -4.46 8.51
C ALA A 318 19.64 -3.82 7.73
N LEU A 319 19.05 -4.50 6.76
CA LEU A 319 17.86 -4.06 6.02
C LEU A 319 16.56 -4.16 6.82
N GLY A 320 16.60 -4.78 8.01
CA GLY A 320 15.42 -5.03 8.85
C GLY A 320 14.53 -6.16 8.32
N LEU A 321 15.07 -7.06 7.49
CA LEU A 321 14.36 -8.20 6.88
C LEU A 321 14.52 -9.49 7.71
N GLY A 322 15.03 -9.39 8.93
CA GLY A 322 15.38 -10.53 9.80
C GLY A 322 16.82 -10.99 9.65
N GLU A 323 17.20 -12.03 10.39
CA GLU A 323 18.54 -12.63 10.37
C GLU A 323 18.43 -14.07 9.83
N PRO A 324 18.33 -14.24 8.50
CA PRO A 324 18.23 -15.55 7.90
C PRO A 324 19.48 -16.40 8.15
N GLY A 325 19.33 -17.71 8.17
CA GLY A 325 20.44 -18.65 8.30
C GLY A 325 21.32 -18.66 7.05
N LEU A 326 22.59 -19.04 7.18
CA LEU A 326 23.53 -19.09 6.06
C LEU A 326 23.00 -20.01 4.94
N TRP A 327 22.47 -21.16 5.33
CA TRP A 327 21.88 -22.14 4.41
C TRP A 327 20.78 -21.49 3.58
N GLY A 328 19.80 -20.84 4.23
CA GLY A 328 18.66 -20.21 3.60
C GLY A 328 19.07 -19.17 2.57
N VAL A 329 19.88 -18.19 2.94
CA VAL A 329 20.23 -17.10 1.99
C VAL A 329 21.12 -17.58 0.85
N SER A 330 22.12 -18.40 1.15
CA SER A 330 23.07 -18.85 0.13
C SER A 330 22.40 -19.75 -0.91
N ILE A 331 21.52 -20.66 -0.49
CA ILE A 331 20.76 -21.51 -1.40
C ILE A 331 19.71 -20.73 -2.14
N SER A 332 18.98 -19.79 -1.52
CA SER A 332 18.04 -18.95 -2.26
C SER A 332 18.73 -18.17 -3.39
N LEU A 333 19.90 -17.58 -3.13
CA LEU A 333 20.70 -16.90 -4.16
C LEU A 333 21.23 -17.88 -5.22
N GLY A 334 21.74 -19.04 -4.81
CA GLY A 334 22.19 -20.08 -5.75
C GLY A 334 21.05 -20.69 -6.57
N MET A 335 19.83 -20.72 -6.02
CA MET A 335 18.64 -21.22 -6.69
C MET A 335 18.25 -20.29 -7.84
N VAL A 336 18.36 -18.97 -7.70
CA VAL A 336 18.18 -18.02 -8.82
C VAL A 336 19.04 -18.43 -10.02
N GLY A 337 20.31 -18.75 -9.79
CA GLY A 337 21.22 -19.22 -10.82
C GLY A 337 20.80 -20.53 -11.48
N ALA A 338 20.46 -21.53 -10.66
CA ALA A 338 19.99 -22.81 -11.16
C ALA A 338 18.66 -22.68 -11.93
N LEU A 339 17.78 -21.77 -11.50
CA LEU A 339 16.51 -21.47 -12.16
C LEU A 339 16.71 -20.79 -13.52
N LEU A 340 17.77 -19.98 -13.71
CA LEU A 340 18.13 -19.47 -15.04
C LEU A 340 18.48 -20.61 -16.00
N THR A 341 19.19 -21.65 -15.53
CA THR A 341 19.46 -22.86 -16.32
C THR A 341 18.17 -23.60 -16.67
N VAL A 342 17.28 -23.75 -15.70
CA VAL A 342 15.95 -24.36 -15.89
C VAL A 342 15.12 -23.59 -16.91
N ALA A 343 15.09 -22.25 -16.81
CA ALA A 343 14.37 -21.38 -17.73
C ALA A 343 14.95 -21.40 -19.15
N ALA A 344 16.27 -21.48 -19.30
CA ALA A 344 16.94 -21.56 -20.60
C ALA A 344 16.59 -22.85 -21.37
N SER A 345 16.17 -23.90 -20.67
CA SER A 345 15.83 -25.20 -21.27
C SER A 345 14.34 -25.54 -21.14
N ARG A 346 13.47 -24.53 -20.98
CA ARG A 346 12.03 -24.72 -20.71
C ARG A 346 11.26 -25.41 -21.85
N GLU A 347 11.80 -25.39 -23.07
CA GLU A 347 11.17 -26.03 -24.24
C GLU A 347 11.19 -27.57 -24.13
N GLU A 348 12.09 -28.13 -23.33
CA GLU A 348 12.17 -29.57 -23.04
C GLU A 348 11.67 -29.85 -21.62
N MET A 349 10.35 -30.03 -21.46
CA MET A 349 9.69 -30.15 -20.15
C MET A 349 10.31 -31.25 -19.25
N GLY A 350 10.60 -32.43 -19.81
CA GLY A 350 11.23 -33.53 -19.08
C GLY A 350 12.62 -33.18 -18.55
N TYR A 351 13.43 -32.48 -19.34
CA TYR A 351 14.77 -32.00 -18.97
C TYR A 351 14.68 -30.95 -17.85
N ALA A 352 13.81 -29.96 -18.00
CA ALA A 352 13.64 -28.87 -17.05
C ALA A 352 13.12 -29.36 -15.69
N LEU A 353 12.09 -30.22 -15.69
CA LEU A 353 11.58 -30.85 -14.48
C LEU A 353 12.60 -31.80 -13.84
N GLY A 354 13.47 -32.43 -14.63
CA GLY A 354 14.56 -33.27 -14.14
C GLY A 354 15.57 -32.47 -13.32
N MET A 355 15.96 -31.30 -13.80
CA MET A 355 16.82 -30.38 -13.04
C MET A 355 16.15 -29.92 -11.74
N VAL A 356 14.86 -29.57 -11.78
CA VAL A 356 14.08 -29.18 -10.60
C VAL A 356 14.02 -30.31 -9.58
N SER A 357 13.78 -31.54 -10.02
CA SER A 357 13.73 -32.73 -9.16
C SER A 357 15.06 -32.94 -8.44
N PHE A 358 16.19 -32.82 -9.14
CA PHE A 358 17.51 -32.93 -8.52
C PHE A 358 17.82 -31.76 -7.57
N LEU A 359 17.47 -30.52 -7.92
CA LEU A 359 17.63 -29.36 -7.04
C LEU A 359 16.86 -29.57 -5.72
N GLY A 360 15.62 -30.07 -5.81
CA GLY A 360 14.81 -30.46 -4.67
C GLY A 360 15.47 -31.56 -3.83
N ALA A 361 16.06 -32.57 -4.48
CA ALA A 361 16.80 -33.64 -3.82
C ALA A 361 18.02 -33.14 -3.04
N ALA A 362 18.89 -32.36 -3.70
CA ALA A 362 20.14 -31.87 -3.14
C ALA A 362 19.90 -30.86 -2.01
N PHE A 363 19.09 -29.83 -2.27
CA PHE A 363 18.80 -28.81 -1.27
C PHE A 363 17.90 -29.34 -0.15
N GLY A 364 16.83 -30.07 -0.46
CA GLY A 364 15.97 -30.70 0.55
C GLY A 364 16.77 -31.67 1.44
N GLY A 365 17.68 -32.45 0.86
CA GLY A 365 18.59 -33.29 1.62
C GLY A 365 19.52 -32.50 2.54
N SER A 366 20.14 -31.43 2.02
CA SER A 366 21.00 -30.57 2.85
C SER A 366 20.24 -29.87 3.98
N TYR A 367 18.98 -29.47 3.75
CA TYR A 367 18.10 -28.89 4.76
C TYR A 367 17.89 -29.85 5.94
N LEU A 368 17.56 -31.11 5.65
CA LEU A 368 17.38 -32.12 6.71
C LEU A 368 18.67 -32.32 7.53
N SER A 369 19.83 -32.27 6.88
CA SER A 369 21.12 -32.34 7.56
C SER A 369 21.34 -31.16 8.53
N VAL A 370 20.99 -29.93 8.11
CA VAL A 370 21.03 -28.74 8.99
C VAL A 370 20.06 -28.86 10.16
N ARG A 371 18.86 -29.41 9.94
CA ARG A 371 17.84 -29.68 10.98
C ARG A 371 18.20 -30.84 11.92
N GLY A 372 19.42 -31.36 11.82
CA GLY A 372 19.96 -32.38 12.72
C GLY A 372 19.62 -33.83 12.35
N VAL A 373 19.10 -34.09 11.14
CA VAL A 373 19.01 -35.47 10.64
C VAL A 373 20.42 -35.96 10.30
N GLU A 374 20.72 -37.18 10.73
CA GLU A 374 22.04 -37.77 10.50
C GLU A 374 22.39 -37.77 9.00
N SER A 375 23.51 -37.15 8.63
CA SER A 375 23.85 -36.93 7.21
C SER A 375 23.90 -38.22 6.40
N ARG A 376 24.22 -39.36 7.01
CA ARG A 376 24.17 -40.68 6.36
C ARG A 376 22.74 -41.12 6.02
N ARG A 377 21.77 -40.86 6.91
CA ARG A 377 20.36 -41.22 6.73
C ARG A 377 19.75 -40.50 5.52
N VAL A 378 20.23 -39.30 5.23
CA VAL A 378 19.82 -38.49 4.06
C VAL A 378 20.65 -38.84 2.82
N ALA A 379 21.97 -38.90 2.94
CA ALA A 379 22.86 -39.07 1.80
C ALA A 379 22.81 -40.48 1.19
N ILE A 380 22.60 -41.55 1.97
CA ILE A 380 22.56 -42.92 1.45
C ILE A 380 21.48 -43.12 0.38
N PRO A 381 20.19 -42.78 0.60
CA PRO A 381 19.17 -42.94 -0.44
C PRO A 381 19.41 -42.04 -1.66
N LEU A 382 19.83 -40.79 -1.47
CA LEU A 382 20.05 -39.85 -2.56
C LEU A 382 21.29 -40.21 -3.41
N LEU A 383 22.44 -40.43 -2.78
CA LEU A 383 23.68 -40.80 -3.46
C LEU A 383 23.68 -42.26 -3.95
N GLY A 384 22.89 -43.14 -3.32
CA GLY A 384 22.74 -44.52 -3.75
C GLY A 384 22.00 -44.64 -5.08
N VAL A 385 21.00 -43.76 -5.32
CA VAL A 385 20.20 -43.75 -6.55
C VAL A 385 20.84 -42.87 -7.65
N ALA A 386 21.66 -41.88 -7.29
CA ALA A 386 22.29 -40.98 -8.25
C ALA A 386 23.06 -41.67 -9.40
N PRO A 387 23.89 -42.73 -9.18
CA PRO A 387 24.55 -43.44 -10.28
C PRO A 387 23.57 -44.10 -11.26
N VAL A 388 22.44 -44.61 -10.77
CA VAL A 388 21.38 -45.21 -11.60
C VAL A 388 20.73 -44.13 -12.45
N LEU A 389 20.40 -42.99 -11.85
CA LEU A 389 19.83 -41.84 -12.55
C LEU A 389 20.78 -41.28 -13.62
N VAL A 390 22.08 -41.16 -13.32
CA VAL A 390 23.10 -40.75 -14.30
C VAL A 390 23.22 -41.78 -15.43
N LEU A 391 23.17 -43.08 -15.14
CA LEU A 391 23.18 -44.13 -16.17
C LEU A 391 21.95 -44.06 -17.08
N ILE A 392 20.78 -43.68 -16.55
CA ILE A 392 19.56 -43.46 -17.35
C ILE A 392 19.78 -42.30 -18.34
N LEU A 393 20.37 -41.19 -17.89
CA LEU A 393 20.70 -40.05 -18.76
C LEU A 393 21.75 -40.42 -19.82
N LEU A 394 22.77 -41.20 -19.46
CA LEU A 394 23.79 -41.69 -20.39
C LEU A 394 23.26 -42.72 -21.39
N ALA A 395 22.18 -43.42 -21.04
CA ALA A 395 21.52 -44.41 -21.91
C ALA A 395 20.55 -43.76 -22.91
N GLY A 396 20.15 -42.50 -22.69
CA GLY A 396 19.44 -41.57 -23.60
C GLY A 396 18.55 -42.25 -24.65
N ASP A 397 19.07 -42.34 -25.88
CA ASP A 397 18.37 -42.89 -27.05
C ASP A 397 17.76 -44.28 -26.83
N ARG A 398 18.42 -45.14 -26.04
CA ARG A 398 17.95 -46.52 -25.80
C ARG A 398 16.73 -46.60 -24.89
N VAL A 399 16.51 -45.58 -24.05
CA VAL A 399 15.38 -45.54 -23.11
C VAL A 399 14.12 -45.11 -23.86
N GLY A 400 14.19 -44.03 -24.63
CA GLY A 400 13.08 -43.51 -25.43
C GLY A 400 12.58 -44.48 -26.51
N ASP A 401 13.46 -45.34 -27.04
CA ASP A 401 13.07 -46.39 -27.99
C ASP A 401 12.31 -47.56 -27.33
N SER A 402 12.39 -47.69 -25.99
CA SER A 402 11.88 -48.85 -25.24
C SER A 402 10.69 -48.55 -24.32
N LEU A 403 10.51 -47.29 -23.93
CA LEU A 403 9.46 -46.81 -23.05
C LEU A 403 8.78 -45.58 -23.67
N PRO A 404 7.49 -45.35 -23.42
CA PRO A 404 6.76 -44.17 -23.92
C PRO A 404 7.12 -42.86 -23.19
N ILE A 405 8.26 -42.84 -22.48
CA ILE A 405 8.77 -41.71 -21.70
C ILE A 405 10.27 -41.55 -21.99
N ASP A 406 10.75 -40.32 -22.05
CA ASP A 406 12.17 -40.07 -22.32
C ASP A 406 13.05 -40.30 -21.06
N SER A 407 14.37 -40.24 -21.24
CA SER A 407 15.33 -40.47 -20.14
C SER A 407 15.26 -39.39 -19.04
N TYR A 408 14.88 -38.16 -19.36
CA TYR A 408 14.76 -37.05 -18.42
C TYR A 408 13.41 -37.07 -17.67
N GLU A 409 12.32 -37.45 -18.32
CA GLU A 409 11.03 -37.73 -17.71
C GLU A 409 11.14 -38.90 -16.71
N LEU A 410 11.81 -39.99 -17.12
CA LEU A 410 12.07 -41.11 -16.21
C LEU A 410 12.96 -40.70 -15.04
N PHE A 411 13.98 -39.86 -15.28
CA PHE A 411 14.79 -39.26 -14.22
C PHE A 411 13.91 -38.45 -13.26
N THR A 412 13.03 -37.60 -13.79
CA THR A 412 12.14 -36.72 -13.01
C THR A 412 11.23 -37.52 -12.10
N VAL A 413 10.57 -38.55 -12.63
CA VAL A 413 9.63 -39.38 -11.85
C VAL A 413 10.37 -40.11 -10.73
N LEU A 414 11.47 -40.80 -11.04
CA LEU A 414 12.24 -41.55 -10.05
C LEU A 414 12.91 -40.61 -9.01
N GLY A 415 13.48 -39.50 -9.47
CA GLY A 415 14.08 -38.48 -8.62
C GLY A 415 13.08 -37.86 -7.64
N THR A 416 11.86 -37.59 -8.12
CA THR A 416 10.78 -37.02 -7.30
C THR A 416 10.26 -38.03 -6.28
N ILE A 417 10.12 -39.31 -6.66
CA ILE A 417 9.73 -40.38 -5.73
C ILE A 417 10.76 -40.53 -4.61
N VAL A 418 12.06 -40.58 -4.95
CA VAL A 418 13.13 -40.74 -3.95
C VAL A 418 13.23 -39.51 -3.06
N THR A 419 13.13 -38.31 -3.63
CA THR A 419 13.13 -37.05 -2.87
C THR A 419 11.93 -36.97 -1.94
N GLY A 420 10.73 -37.27 -2.45
CA GLY A 420 9.50 -37.34 -1.67
C GLY A 420 9.58 -38.37 -0.54
N PHE A 421 10.15 -39.54 -0.78
CA PHE A 421 10.39 -40.55 0.25
C PHE A 421 11.30 -40.02 1.36
N VAL A 422 12.43 -39.38 1.02
CA VAL A 422 13.36 -38.83 2.02
C VAL A 422 12.70 -37.70 2.82
N MET A 423 11.96 -36.80 2.17
CA MET A 423 11.26 -35.69 2.82
C MET A 423 10.11 -36.17 3.73
N LEU A 424 9.25 -37.07 3.25
CA LEU A 424 8.10 -37.59 4.00
C LEU A 424 8.54 -38.46 5.19
N ARG A 425 9.62 -39.23 5.05
CA ARG A 425 10.15 -40.06 6.13
C ARG A 425 10.65 -39.24 7.32
N ASP A 426 11.19 -38.06 7.08
CA ASP A 426 11.76 -37.16 8.07
C ASP A 426 10.91 -35.87 8.25
N GLN A 427 9.61 -35.93 7.91
CA GLN A 427 8.70 -34.77 7.83
C GLN A 427 8.56 -33.98 9.14
N GLU A 428 8.71 -34.62 10.29
CA GLU A 428 8.67 -33.95 11.61
C GLU A 428 9.80 -32.94 11.82
N ARG A 429 10.91 -33.07 11.09
CA ARG A 429 12.03 -32.13 11.12
C ARG A 429 11.84 -30.93 10.19
N VAL A 430 10.83 -30.97 9.33
CA VAL A 430 10.51 -29.90 8.38
C VAL A 430 9.56 -28.91 9.03
N THR A 431 9.96 -27.63 9.04
CA THR A 431 9.18 -26.54 9.60
C THR A 431 8.06 -26.16 8.65
N ASP A 432 6.96 -25.63 9.18
CA ASP A 432 5.84 -25.15 8.35
C ASP A 432 6.27 -24.00 7.44
N ARG A 433 7.27 -23.22 7.88
CA ARG A 433 7.94 -22.16 7.10
C ARG A 433 8.50 -22.68 5.78
N VAL A 434 9.26 -23.76 5.83
CA VAL A 434 9.85 -24.37 4.63
C VAL A 434 8.79 -24.96 3.72
N LEU A 435 7.75 -25.58 4.29
CA LEU A 435 6.67 -26.18 3.52
C LEU A 435 5.87 -25.12 2.73
N TRP A 436 5.55 -23.99 3.36
CA TRP A 436 4.82 -22.92 2.69
C TRP A 436 5.69 -22.17 1.68
N LEU A 437 6.96 -21.90 2.00
CA LEU A 437 7.92 -21.31 1.06
C LEU A 437 8.16 -22.23 -0.13
N GLY A 438 8.27 -23.54 0.12
CA GLY A 438 8.39 -24.57 -0.91
C GLY A 438 7.18 -24.61 -1.83
N ALA A 439 5.96 -24.45 -1.30
CA ALA A 439 4.75 -24.37 -2.12
C ALA A 439 4.75 -23.16 -3.06
N VAL A 440 5.20 -21.99 -2.60
CA VAL A 440 5.34 -20.80 -3.45
C VAL A 440 6.36 -21.06 -4.56
N VAL A 441 7.54 -21.58 -4.23
CA VAL A 441 8.61 -21.87 -5.21
C VAL A 441 8.16 -22.91 -6.25
N ILE A 442 7.52 -23.99 -5.80
CA ILE A 442 6.99 -25.03 -6.71
C ILE A 442 5.91 -24.45 -7.62
N LEU A 443 5.01 -23.61 -7.10
CA LEU A 443 4.02 -22.94 -7.92
C LEU A 443 4.67 -22.06 -9.00
N THR A 444 5.61 -21.19 -8.62
CA THR A 444 6.32 -20.32 -9.56
C THR A 444 7.03 -21.15 -10.64
N LEU A 445 7.64 -22.26 -10.26
CA LEU A 445 8.27 -23.19 -11.19
C LEU A 445 7.29 -23.81 -12.16
N LEU A 446 6.15 -24.32 -11.68
CA LEU A 446 5.12 -24.91 -12.53
C LEU A 446 4.57 -23.89 -13.52
N VAL A 447 4.28 -22.67 -13.07
CA VAL A 447 3.77 -21.58 -13.91
C VAL A 447 4.76 -21.20 -15.02
N ILE A 448 6.07 -21.22 -14.74
CA ILE A 448 7.10 -20.89 -15.74
C ILE A 448 7.37 -22.06 -16.71
N LEU A 449 7.28 -23.30 -16.24
CA LEU A 449 7.74 -24.48 -16.97
C LEU A 449 6.65 -25.22 -17.74
N VAL A 450 5.42 -25.24 -17.23
CA VAL A 450 4.32 -25.97 -17.87
C VAL A 450 3.73 -25.05 -18.95
N PRO A 451 3.81 -25.43 -20.23
CA PRO A 451 3.29 -24.62 -21.32
C PRO A 451 1.77 -24.55 -21.23
N THR A 452 1.22 -23.38 -21.55
CA THR A 452 -0.21 -23.07 -21.55
C THR A 452 -0.56 -22.46 -22.91
N GLU A 453 -0.65 -23.31 -23.93
CA GLU A 453 -1.05 -22.88 -25.27
C GLU A 453 -2.58 -22.76 -25.35
N ALA A 454 -3.03 -21.78 -26.13
CA ALA A 454 -4.44 -21.53 -26.41
C ALA A 454 -5.14 -22.78 -26.94
N SER A 455 -6.35 -23.07 -26.44
CA SER A 455 -7.18 -24.16 -27.00
C SER A 455 -7.47 -23.96 -28.49
N GLU A 456 -7.59 -22.71 -28.95
CA GLU A 456 -7.76 -22.37 -30.36
C GLU A 456 -6.54 -22.73 -31.22
N ALA A 457 -5.35 -22.74 -30.62
CA ALA A 457 -4.10 -23.15 -31.27
C ALA A 457 -3.84 -24.67 -31.17
N GLY A 458 -4.76 -25.43 -30.56
CA GLY A 458 -4.61 -26.87 -30.31
C GLY A 458 -3.93 -27.22 -28.99
N GLY A 459 -3.70 -26.23 -28.11
CA GLY A 459 -3.21 -26.40 -26.74
C GLY A 459 -4.29 -26.92 -25.78
N ASP A 460 -3.92 -27.05 -24.50
CA ASP A 460 -4.81 -27.57 -23.45
C ASP A 460 -5.51 -26.48 -22.62
N GLY A 461 -5.35 -25.21 -23.00
CA GLY A 461 -5.97 -24.06 -22.32
C GLY A 461 -5.52 -23.89 -20.87
N GLY A 462 -4.33 -24.40 -20.53
CA GLY A 462 -3.76 -24.36 -19.18
C GLY A 462 -4.30 -25.44 -18.23
N PHE A 463 -5.03 -26.44 -18.75
CA PHE A 463 -5.61 -27.51 -17.92
C PHE A 463 -4.56 -28.27 -17.10
N LEU A 464 -3.45 -28.69 -17.71
CA LEU A 464 -2.40 -29.44 -17.02
C LEU A 464 -1.76 -28.61 -15.90
N LEU A 465 -1.43 -27.34 -16.17
CA LEU A 465 -0.88 -26.42 -15.18
C LEU A 465 -1.83 -26.29 -13.98
N LEU A 466 -3.09 -25.95 -14.24
CA LEU A 466 -4.08 -25.73 -13.19
C LEU A 466 -4.42 -27.02 -12.41
N ALA A 467 -4.34 -28.19 -13.05
CA ALA A 467 -4.49 -29.47 -12.36
C ALA A 467 -3.32 -29.75 -11.40
N LEU A 468 -2.08 -29.50 -11.83
CA LEU A 468 -0.88 -29.65 -10.98
C LEU A 468 -0.89 -28.65 -9.81
N LEU A 469 -1.30 -27.41 -10.06
CA LEU A 469 -1.50 -26.40 -9.00
C LEU A 469 -2.64 -26.80 -8.05
N GLY A 470 -3.73 -27.33 -8.57
CA GLY A 470 -4.82 -27.89 -7.77
C GLY A 470 -4.34 -29.00 -6.84
N ALA A 471 -3.51 -29.92 -7.34
CA ALA A 471 -2.89 -30.98 -6.54
C ALA A 471 -1.95 -30.41 -5.46
N LEU A 472 -1.14 -29.40 -5.79
CA LEU A 472 -0.29 -28.69 -4.82
C LEU A 472 -1.14 -28.10 -3.67
N HIS A 473 -2.23 -27.39 -3.99
CA HIS A 473 -3.07 -26.76 -2.97
C HIS A 473 -3.88 -27.76 -2.14
N ILE A 474 -4.31 -28.88 -2.72
CA ILE A 474 -4.88 -30.00 -1.94
C ILE A 474 -3.81 -30.54 -0.99
N GLY A 475 -2.57 -30.71 -1.45
CA GLY A 475 -1.45 -31.13 -0.61
C GLY A 475 -1.19 -30.18 0.56
N THR A 476 -1.14 -28.87 0.29
CA THR A 476 -0.96 -27.86 1.36
C THR A 476 -2.16 -27.80 2.30
N ALA A 477 -3.39 -27.99 1.80
CA ALA A 477 -4.60 -28.04 2.63
C ALA A 477 -4.56 -29.24 3.59
N VAL A 478 -4.21 -30.42 3.08
CA VAL A 478 -4.09 -31.65 3.89
C VAL A 478 -2.99 -31.47 4.94
N LEU A 479 -1.84 -30.89 4.57
CA LEU A 479 -0.78 -30.59 5.53
C LEU A 479 -1.19 -29.54 6.56
N ALA A 480 -1.91 -28.49 6.15
CA ALA A 480 -2.40 -27.45 7.05
C ALA A 480 -3.34 -28.03 8.12
N ILE A 481 -4.27 -28.91 7.72
CA ILE A 481 -5.22 -29.57 8.63
C ILE A 481 -4.51 -30.60 9.50
N ASN A 482 -3.68 -31.48 8.93
CA ASN A 482 -3.01 -32.53 9.70
C ASN A 482 -1.98 -31.99 10.71
N ARG A 483 -1.52 -30.75 10.51
CA ARG A 483 -0.51 -30.12 11.35
C ARG A 483 -1.08 -29.00 12.21
N ASP A 484 -2.36 -28.67 12.09
CA ASP A 484 -2.96 -27.47 12.69
C ASP A 484 -2.11 -26.22 12.42
N SER A 485 -1.60 -26.11 11.18
CA SER A 485 -0.60 -25.11 10.80
C SER A 485 -1.26 -23.85 10.24
N PRO A 486 -1.17 -22.71 10.95
CA PRO A 486 -1.79 -21.48 10.49
C PRO A 486 -1.08 -20.92 9.23
N SER A 487 0.24 -21.12 9.12
CA SER A 487 1.03 -20.69 7.95
C SER A 487 0.70 -21.43 6.68
N LEU A 488 0.52 -22.75 6.76
CA LEU A 488 0.13 -23.55 5.60
C LEU A 488 -1.32 -23.27 5.18
N ALA A 489 -2.19 -22.95 6.13
CA ALA A 489 -3.53 -22.49 5.82
C ALA A 489 -3.55 -21.13 5.13
N GLY A 490 -2.73 -20.20 5.62
CA GLY A 490 -2.46 -18.92 4.97
C GLY A 490 -2.13 -19.07 3.49
N VAL A 491 -1.12 -19.90 3.18
CA VAL A 491 -0.71 -20.16 1.80
C VAL A 491 -1.78 -20.90 1.01
N THR A 492 -2.45 -21.90 1.59
CA THR A 492 -3.53 -22.63 0.88
C THR A 492 -4.69 -21.71 0.49
N VAL A 493 -5.04 -20.76 1.35
CA VAL A 493 -6.14 -19.82 1.13
C VAL A 493 -5.78 -18.71 0.16
N LEU A 494 -4.57 -18.15 0.27
CA LEU A 494 -4.18 -16.93 -0.45
C LEU A 494 -3.50 -17.20 -1.78
N LEU A 495 -2.64 -18.22 -1.81
CA LEU A 495 -1.77 -18.46 -2.94
C LEU A 495 -2.55 -18.62 -4.26
N PRO A 496 -3.63 -19.43 -4.35
CA PRO A 496 -4.39 -19.62 -5.60
C PRO A 496 -4.92 -18.34 -6.24
N TRP A 497 -5.26 -17.34 -5.43
CA TRP A 497 -5.83 -16.08 -5.91
C TRP A 497 -4.75 -15.03 -6.18
N SER A 498 -3.72 -15.02 -5.35
CA SER A 498 -2.62 -14.05 -5.46
C SER A 498 -1.74 -14.30 -6.69
N TRP A 499 -1.44 -15.57 -7.04
CA TRP A 499 -0.58 -15.83 -8.19
C TRP A 499 -1.26 -15.44 -9.50
N VAL A 500 -2.55 -15.77 -9.66
CA VAL A 500 -3.35 -15.40 -10.85
C VAL A 500 -3.39 -13.89 -11.01
N LEU A 501 -3.62 -13.16 -9.91
CA LEU A 501 -3.64 -11.70 -9.93
C LEU A 501 -2.26 -11.09 -10.26
N ILE A 502 -1.20 -11.59 -9.64
CA ILE A 502 0.17 -11.09 -9.85
C ILE A 502 0.61 -11.35 -11.29
N GLU A 503 0.35 -12.55 -11.78
CA GLU A 503 0.69 -12.96 -13.14
C GLU A 503 0.02 -12.05 -14.18
N GLU A 504 -1.31 -11.89 -14.11
CA GLU A 504 -2.06 -11.03 -15.04
C GLU A 504 -1.59 -9.57 -14.97
N VAL A 505 -1.35 -9.03 -13.77
CA VAL A 505 -0.86 -7.65 -13.61
C VAL A 505 0.53 -7.49 -14.22
N VAL A 506 1.43 -8.46 -14.02
CA VAL A 506 2.80 -8.42 -14.58
C VAL A 506 2.76 -8.56 -16.10
N GLN A 507 1.96 -9.48 -16.63
CA GLN A 507 1.78 -9.71 -18.05
C GLN A 507 1.26 -8.44 -18.74
N GLU A 508 0.17 -7.86 -18.24
CA GLU A 508 -0.42 -6.67 -18.86
C GLU A 508 0.48 -5.43 -18.68
N ALA A 509 1.18 -5.30 -17.55
CA ALA A 509 2.16 -4.22 -17.38
C ALA A 509 3.30 -4.33 -18.40
N ALA A 510 3.85 -5.54 -18.59
CA ALA A 510 4.89 -5.79 -19.59
C ALA A 510 4.38 -5.52 -21.01
N ARG A 511 3.19 -6.02 -21.36
CA ARG A 511 2.54 -5.78 -22.65
C ARG A 511 2.30 -4.29 -22.90
N THR A 512 1.76 -3.57 -21.93
CA THR A 512 1.52 -2.13 -22.00
C THR A 512 2.83 -1.37 -22.23
N LEU A 513 3.90 -1.73 -21.51
CA LEU A 513 5.22 -1.12 -21.69
C LEU A 513 5.83 -1.42 -23.06
N LEU A 514 5.66 -2.63 -23.59
CA LEU A 514 6.15 -3.02 -24.92
C LEU A 514 5.40 -2.27 -26.02
N VAL A 515 4.07 -2.27 -25.96
CA VAL A 515 3.21 -1.56 -26.93
C VAL A 515 3.45 -0.05 -26.87
N ALA A 516 3.62 0.53 -25.66
CA ALA A 516 3.94 1.94 -25.51
C ALA A 516 5.33 2.33 -26.06
N ASN A 517 6.22 1.35 -26.26
CA ASN A 517 7.54 1.52 -26.86
C ASN A 517 7.58 1.04 -28.34
N ASP A 518 6.44 0.98 -29.02
CA ASP A 518 6.30 0.52 -30.42
C ASP A 518 6.83 -0.91 -30.70
N ALA A 519 6.97 -1.74 -29.66
CA ALA A 519 7.29 -3.15 -29.83
C ALA A 519 6.04 -3.95 -30.25
N ALA A 520 6.25 -5.05 -30.99
CA ALA A 520 5.16 -5.94 -31.35
C ALA A 520 4.49 -6.50 -30.09
N ASP A 521 3.17 -6.50 -30.07
CA ASP A 521 2.37 -7.08 -29.00
C ASP A 521 2.71 -8.58 -28.87
N PRO A 522 3.30 -9.03 -27.75
CA PRO A 522 3.70 -10.43 -27.58
C PRO A 522 2.49 -11.37 -27.41
N GLY A 523 1.27 -10.85 -27.23
CA GLY A 523 0.09 -11.65 -26.89
C GLY A 523 0.10 -12.12 -25.43
N SER A 524 -0.80 -13.05 -25.09
CA SER A 524 -0.77 -13.68 -23.77
C SER A 524 0.43 -14.62 -23.67
N ILE A 525 1.24 -14.43 -22.63
CA ILE A 525 2.38 -15.30 -22.32
C ILE A 525 1.88 -16.59 -21.64
N ILE A 526 0.84 -16.47 -20.80
CA ILE A 526 0.17 -17.58 -20.15
C ILE A 526 -1.31 -17.54 -20.52
N ASP A 527 -1.75 -18.48 -21.36
CA ASP A 527 -3.15 -18.54 -21.78
C ASP A 527 -3.96 -19.50 -20.90
N LEU A 528 -4.95 -18.96 -20.20
CA LEU A 528 -5.81 -19.71 -19.28
C LEU A 528 -7.26 -19.63 -19.75
N ASP A 529 -7.76 -20.76 -20.25
CA ASP A 529 -9.15 -20.84 -20.69
C ASP A 529 -10.12 -20.61 -19.50
N PRO A 530 -11.25 -19.90 -19.70
CA PRO A 530 -12.20 -19.61 -18.63
C PRO A 530 -12.75 -20.86 -17.90
N GLY A 531 -12.85 -21.99 -18.60
CA GLY A 531 -13.35 -23.25 -18.04
C GLY A 531 -12.40 -23.86 -16.99
N PRO A 532 -11.18 -24.27 -17.39
CA PRO A 532 -10.14 -24.73 -16.47
C PRO A 532 -9.86 -23.75 -15.31
N LEU A 533 -9.74 -22.45 -15.60
CA LEU A 533 -9.52 -21.42 -14.59
C LEU A 533 -10.69 -21.35 -13.59
N GLY A 534 -11.92 -21.34 -14.08
CA GLY A 534 -13.12 -21.37 -13.24
C GLY A 534 -13.18 -22.60 -12.33
N ALA A 535 -12.80 -23.78 -12.82
CA ALA A 535 -12.77 -25.02 -12.02
C ALA A 535 -11.69 -24.97 -10.93
N TYR A 536 -10.50 -24.45 -11.25
CA TYR A 536 -9.40 -24.25 -10.31
C TYR A 536 -9.76 -23.26 -9.19
N LEU A 537 -10.39 -22.13 -9.53
CA LEU A 537 -10.83 -21.13 -8.54
C LEU A 537 -12.03 -21.62 -7.71
N ALA A 538 -12.91 -22.46 -8.29
CA ALA A 538 -13.97 -23.13 -7.55
C ALA A 538 -13.41 -24.12 -6.51
N LEU A 539 -12.43 -24.96 -6.88
CA LEU A 539 -11.70 -25.82 -5.95
C LEU A 539 -11.06 -24.99 -4.83
N SER A 540 -10.40 -23.90 -5.20
CA SER A 540 -9.74 -22.99 -4.25
C SER A 540 -10.73 -22.35 -3.28
N SER A 541 -11.94 -22.00 -3.74
CA SER A 541 -13.02 -21.48 -2.88
C SER A 541 -13.47 -22.51 -1.83
N VAL A 542 -13.56 -23.78 -2.21
CA VAL A 542 -13.90 -24.88 -1.29
C VAL A 542 -12.77 -25.10 -0.28
N LEU A 543 -11.52 -25.21 -0.74
CA LEU A 543 -10.36 -25.37 0.14
C LEU A 543 -10.25 -24.23 1.14
N LEU A 544 -10.50 -23.00 0.69
CA LEU A 544 -10.48 -21.80 1.53
C LEU A 544 -11.40 -21.94 2.74
N VAL A 545 -12.67 -22.33 2.54
CA VAL A 545 -13.62 -22.47 3.65
C VAL A 545 -13.34 -23.73 4.47
N VAL A 546 -12.95 -24.84 3.85
CA VAL A 546 -12.64 -26.09 4.57
C VAL A 546 -11.49 -25.87 5.55
N VAL A 547 -10.40 -25.25 5.11
CA VAL A 547 -9.21 -24.99 5.93
C VAL A 547 -9.53 -23.99 7.04
N ASN A 548 -10.19 -22.87 6.72
CA ASN A 548 -10.54 -21.86 7.71
C ASN A 548 -11.52 -22.39 8.78
N VAL A 549 -12.49 -23.23 8.42
CA VAL A 549 -13.42 -23.84 9.38
C VAL A 549 -12.71 -24.84 10.30
N ARG A 550 -11.75 -25.61 9.77
CA ARG A 550 -11.04 -26.65 10.54
C ARG A 550 -10.08 -26.08 11.57
N LEU A 551 -9.43 -24.94 11.27
CA LEU A 551 -8.50 -24.29 12.21
C LEU A 551 -9.20 -23.47 13.32
N GLY A 552 -10.51 -23.31 13.26
CA GLY A 552 -11.31 -22.68 14.32
C GLY A 552 -11.04 -21.19 14.53
N GLU A 553 -11.20 -20.74 15.79
CA GLU A 553 -11.09 -19.32 16.19
C GLU A 553 -9.64 -18.78 16.25
N THR A 554 -8.63 -19.64 16.06
CA THR A 554 -7.20 -19.27 16.09
C THR A 554 -6.74 -18.45 14.87
N GLY A 555 -7.69 -17.84 14.13
CA GLY A 555 -7.54 -17.25 12.82
C GLY A 555 -6.28 -16.40 12.67
N VAL A 556 -5.48 -16.71 11.64
CA VAL A 556 -4.25 -15.98 11.34
C VAL A 556 -4.56 -14.54 11.02
N ASN A 557 -4.05 -13.62 11.84
CA ASN A 557 -4.05 -12.20 11.54
C ASN A 557 -2.66 -11.80 11.05
N LEU A 558 -2.50 -11.68 9.73
CA LEU A 558 -1.24 -11.25 9.11
C LEU A 558 -0.79 -9.88 9.63
N ALA A 559 -1.75 -9.04 10.06
CA ALA A 559 -1.46 -7.70 10.57
C ALA A 559 -0.83 -7.68 11.96
N ALA A 560 -0.91 -8.78 12.73
CA ALA A 560 -0.39 -8.83 14.10
C ALA A 560 1.12 -8.53 14.15
N ARG A 561 1.85 -8.90 13.10
CA ARG A 561 3.29 -8.67 12.95
C ARG A 561 3.70 -7.49 12.08
N PHE A 562 2.75 -6.78 11.49
CA PHE A 562 3.03 -5.43 10.98
C PHE A 562 3.18 -4.51 12.20
N LEU A 563 4.34 -4.59 12.84
CA LEU A 563 4.77 -3.71 13.93
C LEU A 563 4.43 -2.27 13.53
N GLY A 564 3.90 -1.49 14.47
CA GLY A 564 3.34 -0.16 14.25
C GLY A 564 4.35 0.86 13.72
N VAL A 565 4.67 0.77 12.42
CA VAL A 565 5.56 1.70 11.72
C VAL A 565 4.81 2.96 11.30
N THR A 566 3.47 2.92 11.21
CA THR A 566 2.60 4.07 10.85
C THR A 566 1.19 3.95 11.46
N GLU A 567 0.48 5.09 11.62
CA GLU A 567 -0.96 5.11 11.93
C GLU A 567 -1.79 4.26 10.95
N ILE A 568 -1.34 4.19 9.69
CA ILE A 568 -1.95 3.36 8.65
C ILE A 568 -1.79 1.87 8.98
N SER A 569 -0.60 1.43 9.38
CA SER A 569 -0.34 0.05 9.81
C SER A 569 -1.18 -0.34 11.03
N ALA A 570 -1.29 0.57 12.01
CA ALA A 570 -2.16 0.36 13.18
C ALA A 570 -3.63 0.27 12.77
N SER A 571 -4.10 1.14 11.87
CA SER A 571 -5.47 1.09 11.36
C SER A 571 -5.78 -0.20 10.60
N ILE A 572 -4.84 -0.70 9.79
CA ILE A 572 -4.98 -1.96 9.04
C ILE A 572 -5.03 -3.15 10.01
N ARG A 573 -4.16 -3.14 11.04
CA ARG A 573 -4.17 -4.17 12.08
C ARG A 573 -5.46 -4.22 12.86
N ASP A 574 -5.91 -3.06 13.31
CA ASP A 574 -7.10 -2.94 14.15
C ASP A 574 -8.40 -3.15 13.33
N SER A 575 -8.35 -3.01 12.00
CA SER A 575 -9.50 -3.25 11.10
C SER A 575 -9.89 -4.72 10.94
N GLY A 576 -9.00 -5.66 11.27
CA GLY A 576 -9.19 -7.09 10.99
C GLY A 576 -9.19 -7.44 9.48
N ALA A 577 -8.86 -6.51 8.58
CA ALA A 577 -8.89 -6.72 7.13
C ALA A 577 -7.89 -7.79 6.64
N LEU A 578 -6.81 -8.02 7.40
CA LEU A 578 -5.79 -9.03 7.10
C LEU A 578 -5.94 -10.33 7.92
N GLN A 579 -7.07 -10.52 8.60
CA GLN A 579 -7.45 -11.83 9.13
C GLN A 579 -7.74 -12.79 7.98
N LEU A 580 -7.35 -14.06 8.10
CA LEU A 580 -7.44 -15.05 7.02
C LEU A 580 -8.84 -15.15 6.37
N TRP A 581 -9.91 -15.10 7.19
CA TRP A 581 -11.30 -15.07 6.74
C TRP A 581 -11.69 -13.79 5.97
N SER A 582 -11.09 -12.65 6.32
CA SER A 582 -11.32 -11.35 5.70
C SER A 582 -10.52 -11.20 4.41
N ILE A 583 -9.22 -11.55 4.40
CA ILE A 583 -8.39 -11.53 3.20
C ILE A 583 -8.83 -12.60 2.20
N GLY A 584 -9.25 -13.77 2.68
CA GLY A 584 -9.91 -14.80 1.87
C GLY A 584 -11.26 -14.38 1.30
N TRP A 585 -11.79 -13.21 1.66
CA TRP A 585 -13.00 -12.64 1.07
C TRP A 585 -12.68 -11.58 0.01
N TRP A 586 -11.90 -10.56 0.38
CA TRP A 586 -11.66 -9.44 -0.53
C TRP A 586 -10.63 -9.74 -1.62
N LEU A 587 -9.60 -10.57 -1.36
CA LEU A 587 -8.59 -10.91 -2.37
C LEU A 587 -9.20 -11.70 -3.53
N PRO A 588 -10.02 -12.76 -3.31
CA PRO A 588 -10.69 -13.44 -4.41
C PRO A 588 -11.61 -12.53 -5.24
N LEU A 589 -12.36 -11.62 -4.59
CA LEU A 589 -13.20 -10.65 -5.29
C LEU A 589 -12.37 -9.71 -6.15
N LEU A 590 -11.21 -9.26 -5.66
CA LEU A 590 -10.27 -8.43 -6.42
C LEU A 590 -9.70 -9.20 -7.62
N THR A 591 -9.23 -10.43 -7.42
CA THR A 591 -8.73 -11.29 -8.50
C THR A 591 -9.80 -11.50 -9.57
N MET A 592 -11.06 -11.76 -9.19
CA MET A 592 -12.15 -11.93 -10.15
C MET A 592 -12.43 -10.68 -10.98
N ILE A 593 -12.36 -9.48 -10.38
CA ILE A 593 -12.52 -8.21 -11.12
C ILE A 593 -11.43 -8.05 -12.18
N PHE A 594 -10.17 -8.32 -11.82
CA PHE A 594 -9.05 -8.21 -12.76
C PHE A 594 -9.15 -9.24 -13.88
N MET A 595 -9.36 -10.52 -13.55
CA MET A 595 -9.46 -11.57 -14.57
C MET A 595 -10.65 -11.37 -15.52
N ALA A 596 -11.79 -10.87 -15.01
CA ALA A 596 -12.92 -10.54 -15.87
C ALA A 596 -12.59 -9.41 -16.85
N HIS A 597 -11.71 -8.48 -16.46
CA HIS A 597 -11.24 -7.42 -17.33
C HIS A 597 -10.36 -7.93 -18.47
N PHE A 598 -9.50 -8.92 -18.22
CA PHE A 598 -8.48 -9.37 -19.17
C PHE A 598 -8.85 -10.63 -19.97
N GLY A 599 -9.99 -11.26 -19.68
CA GLY A 599 -10.52 -12.35 -20.49
C GLY A 599 -10.49 -13.73 -19.81
N GLY A 600 -10.10 -13.81 -18.54
CA GLY A 600 -10.11 -15.06 -17.77
C GLY A 600 -11.50 -15.59 -17.41
N PHE A 601 -12.58 -14.88 -17.75
CA PHE A 601 -13.95 -15.31 -17.47
C PHE A 601 -14.91 -15.08 -18.64
N THR A 602 -15.84 -16.02 -18.77
CA THR A 602 -17.15 -15.81 -19.43
C THR A 602 -18.18 -15.33 -18.41
N ALA A 603 -19.32 -14.79 -18.86
CA ALA A 603 -20.39 -14.36 -17.96
C ALA A 603 -20.86 -15.49 -17.03
N VAL A 604 -20.94 -16.72 -17.55
CA VAL A 604 -21.38 -17.90 -16.78
C VAL A 604 -20.34 -18.33 -15.75
N THR A 605 -19.07 -18.39 -16.12
CA THR A 605 -18.00 -18.82 -15.21
C THR A 605 -17.76 -17.81 -14.08
N LEU A 606 -17.80 -16.51 -14.39
CA LEU A 606 -17.74 -15.45 -13.38
C LEU A 606 -18.88 -15.58 -12.36
N LEU A 607 -20.12 -15.70 -12.84
CA LEU A 607 -21.29 -15.82 -11.96
C LEU A 607 -21.26 -17.08 -11.10
N LEU A 608 -20.79 -18.22 -11.64
CA LEU A 608 -20.69 -19.47 -10.90
C LEU A 608 -19.66 -19.39 -9.77
N VAL A 609 -18.45 -18.90 -10.06
CA VAL A 609 -17.39 -18.76 -9.04
C VAL A 609 -17.79 -17.74 -7.99
N LEU A 610 -18.37 -16.60 -8.40
CA LEU A 610 -18.85 -15.58 -7.47
C LEU A 610 -19.99 -16.09 -6.58
N LEU A 611 -20.96 -16.83 -7.14
CA LEU A 611 -22.05 -17.46 -6.38
C LEU A 611 -21.50 -18.50 -5.39
N LEU A 612 -20.55 -19.33 -5.81
CA LEU A 612 -19.93 -20.32 -4.93
C LEU A 612 -19.19 -19.64 -3.77
N LEU A 613 -18.35 -18.65 -4.05
CA LEU A 613 -17.59 -17.93 -3.03
C LEU A 613 -18.54 -17.22 -2.04
N THR A 614 -19.53 -16.49 -2.54
CA THR A 614 -20.52 -15.78 -1.71
C THR A 614 -21.31 -16.74 -0.83
N THR A 615 -21.84 -17.84 -1.38
CA THR A 615 -22.59 -18.84 -0.61
C THR A 615 -21.75 -19.52 0.46
N LEU A 616 -20.49 -19.84 0.18
CA LEU A 616 -19.57 -20.43 1.16
C LEU A 616 -19.26 -19.47 2.32
N HIS A 617 -18.91 -18.21 2.04
CA HIS A 617 -18.61 -17.21 3.07
C HIS A 617 -19.83 -16.80 3.89
N PHE A 618 -20.94 -16.48 3.24
CA PHE A 618 -22.18 -16.12 3.93
C PHE A 618 -22.77 -17.32 4.68
N GLY A 619 -22.65 -18.53 4.13
CA GLY A 619 -23.01 -19.76 4.83
C GLY A 619 -22.20 -19.97 6.12
N ALA A 620 -20.89 -19.74 6.08
CA ALA A 620 -20.02 -19.81 7.25
C ALA A 620 -20.35 -18.72 8.30
N GLU A 621 -20.66 -17.50 7.85
CA GLU A 621 -21.12 -16.40 8.69
C GLU A 621 -22.46 -16.72 9.36
N ILE A 622 -23.43 -17.26 8.63
CA ILE A 622 -24.74 -17.66 9.17
C ILE A 622 -24.57 -18.82 10.18
N ALA A 623 -23.66 -19.75 9.92
CA ALA A 623 -23.33 -20.84 10.82
C ALA A 623 -22.52 -20.40 12.06
N GLY A 624 -22.02 -19.16 12.10
CA GLY A 624 -21.22 -18.62 13.19
C GLY A 624 -19.81 -19.21 13.27
N ARG A 625 -19.25 -19.63 12.13
CA ARG A 625 -17.90 -20.19 12.03
C ARG A 625 -16.88 -19.22 11.45
N ARG A 626 -17.33 -18.08 10.90
CA ARG A 626 -16.49 -17.05 10.31
C ARG A 626 -16.09 -16.02 11.35
N VAL A 627 -14.83 -15.60 11.29
CA VAL A 627 -14.28 -14.49 12.09
C VAL A 627 -14.23 -13.23 11.22
N GLY A 628 -14.70 -12.10 11.75
CA GLY A 628 -14.69 -10.78 11.10
C GLY A 628 -16.07 -10.12 11.05
N ASP A 629 -16.12 -8.82 10.77
CA ASP A 629 -17.38 -8.06 10.74
C ASP A 629 -18.22 -8.36 9.49
N ALA A 630 -19.50 -8.67 9.71
CA ALA A 630 -20.47 -8.94 8.64
C ALA A 630 -20.79 -7.68 7.80
N GLY A 631 -20.69 -6.48 8.40
CA GLY A 631 -20.91 -5.21 7.69
C GLY A 631 -19.83 -4.94 6.64
N ASN A 632 -18.56 -5.19 6.99
CA ASN A 632 -17.44 -5.15 6.06
C ASN A 632 -17.62 -6.14 4.91
N MET A 633 -18.11 -7.36 5.18
CA MET A 633 -18.34 -8.39 4.16
C MET A 633 -19.33 -7.92 3.08
N VAL A 634 -20.44 -7.30 3.49
CA VAL A 634 -21.45 -6.71 2.58
C VAL A 634 -20.85 -5.56 1.78
N THR A 635 -20.07 -4.70 2.43
CA THR A 635 -19.46 -3.52 1.79
C THR A 635 -18.50 -3.94 0.68
N VAL A 636 -17.61 -4.90 0.95
CA VAL A 636 -16.67 -5.44 -0.04
C VAL A 636 -17.43 -6.09 -1.21
N LEU A 637 -18.51 -6.84 -0.93
CA LEU A 637 -19.34 -7.44 -1.99
C LEU A 637 -19.99 -6.37 -2.88
N ALA A 638 -20.56 -5.33 -2.28
CA ALA A 638 -21.26 -4.29 -3.00
C ALA A 638 -20.31 -3.52 -3.92
N VAL A 639 -19.10 -3.19 -3.43
CA VAL A 639 -18.07 -2.57 -4.27
C VAL A 639 -17.68 -3.47 -5.43
N ALA A 640 -17.45 -4.76 -5.19
CA ALA A 640 -17.09 -5.69 -6.25
C ALA A 640 -18.20 -5.83 -7.31
N VAL A 641 -19.46 -5.95 -6.87
CA VAL A 641 -20.63 -6.00 -7.74
C VAL A 641 -20.75 -4.74 -8.58
N VAL A 642 -20.64 -3.55 -7.99
CA VAL A 642 -20.73 -2.28 -8.72
C VAL A 642 -19.63 -2.16 -9.76
N VAL A 643 -18.40 -2.56 -9.44
CA VAL A 643 -17.28 -2.54 -10.40
C VAL A 643 -17.53 -3.51 -11.57
N MET A 644 -18.03 -4.72 -11.29
CA MET A 644 -18.38 -5.70 -12.32
C MET A 644 -19.55 -5.24 -13.19
N GLU A 645 -20.60 -4.66 -12.59
CA GLU A 645 -21.74 -4.07 -13.31
C GLU A 645 -21.28 -2.93 -14.21
N TRP A 646 -20.46 -2.01 -13.69
CA TRP A 646 -19.92 -0.86 -14.41
C TRP A 646 -19.12 -1.29 -15.64
N ARG A 647 -18.30 -2.33 -15.51
CA ARG A 647 -17.41 -2.77 -16.57
C ARG A 647 -18.12 -3.68 -17.59
N HIS A 648 -18.94 -4.63 -17.12
CA HIS A 648 -19.36 -5.80 -17.89
C HIS A 648 -20.86 -5.92 -18.19
N GLY A 649 -21.73 -5.10 -17.60
CA GLY A 649 -23.15 -5.10 -17.98
C GLY A 649 -23.96 -6.32 -17.52
N LEU A 650 -23.77 -6.78 -16.27
CA LEU A 650 -24.47 -7.92 -15.66
C LEU A 650 -25.39 -7.52 -14.49
N PHE A 651 -26.13 -6.42 -14.65
CA PHE A 651 -26.90 -5.80 -13.56
C PHE A 651 -27.84 -6.77 -12.83
N VAL A 652 -28.72 -7.46 -13.57
CA VAL A 652 -29.77 -8.31 -12.97
C VAL A 652 -29.18 -9.40 -12.05
N PRO A 653 -28.30 -10.30 -12.53
CA PRO A 653 -27.81 -11.39 -11.68
C PRO A 653 -26.95 -10.89 -10.51
N LEU A 654 -26.16 -9.82 -10.69
CA LEU A 654 -25.29 -9.30 -9.64
C LEU A 654 -26.05 -8.53 -8.55
N SER A 655 -27.00 -7.67 -8.95
CA SER A 655 -27.90 -6.97 -8.01
C SER A 655 -28.79 -7.95 -7.24
N ALA A 656 -29.27 -9.03 -7.88
CA ALA A 656 -30.01 -10.09 -7.20
C ALA A 656 -29.15 -10.83 -6.17
N LEU A 657 -27.91 -11.18 -6.53
CA LEU A 657 -26.96 -11.83 -5.62
C LEU A 657 -26.66 -10.95 -4.40
N LEU A 658 -26.39 -9.66 -4.62
CA LEU A 658 -26.14 -8.69 -3.55
C LEU A 658 -27.37 -8.55 -2.63
N CYS A 659 -28.57 -8.42 -3.22
CA CYS A 659 -29.82 -8.31 -2.47
C CYS A 659 -30.08 -9.53 -1.58
N LEU A 660 -29.97 -10.75 -2.12
CA LEU A 660 -30.17 -11.99 -1.36
C LEU A 660 -29.14 -12.11 -0.23
N SER A 661 -27.89 -11.74 -0.50
CA SER A 661 -26.80 -11.72 0.47
C SER A 661 -27.10 -10.77 1.63
N ILE A 662 -27.48 -9.51 1.34
CA ILE A 662 -27.87 -8.51 2.32
C ILE A 662 -29.07 -8.96 3.14
N ALA A 663 -30.13 -9.44 2.48
CA ALA A 663 -31.34 -9.89 3.14
C ALA A 663 -31.08 -11.06 4.09
N SER A 664 -30.23 -12.02 3.69
CA SER A 664 -29.86 -13.17 4.51
C SER A 664 -29.16 -12.76 5.82
N LEU A 665 -28.23 -11.81 5.76
CA LEU A 665 -27.54 -11.28 6.94
C LEU A 665 -28.45 -10.41 7.81
N MET A 666 -29.31 -9.58 7.21
CA MET A 666 -30.28 -8.78 7.97
C MET A 666 -31.29 -9.66 8.73
N LEU A 667 -31.66 -10.82 8.17
CA LEU A 667 -32.54 -11.76 8.83
C LEU A 667 -31.88 -12.47 10.01
N THR A 668 -30.60 -12.85 9.86
CA THR A 668 -29.88 -13.75 10.78
C THR A 668 -28.97 -13.04 11.80
N ARG A 669 -28.33 -11.93 11.44
CA ARG A 669 -27.25 -11.27 12.22
C ARG A 669 -27.57 -9.86 12.70
N ALA A 670 -28.55 -9.18 12.11
CA ALA A 670 -28.84 -7.79 12.48
C ALA A 670 -29.47 -7.61 13.88
N TRP A 671 -29.70 -8.69 14.63
CA TRP A 671 -30.09 -8.62 16.05
C TRP A 671 -28.92 -8.19 16.93
N ASP A 672 -27.72 -8.65 16.60
CA ASP A 672 -26.49 -8.37 17.36
C ASP A 672 -25.79 -7.11 16.82
N ASN A 673 -25.98 -6.78 15.54
CA ASN A 673 -25.38 -5.62 14.88
C ASN A 673 -26.41 -4.79 14.10
N GLU A 674 -27.07 -3.83 14.78
CA GLU A 674 -28.08 -2.95 14.17
C GLU A 674 -27.55 -2.13 12.97
N ASN A 675 -26.23 -1.91 12.89
CA ASN A 675 -25.63 -1.16 11.78
C ASN A 675 -25.83 -1.88 10.43
N LEU A 676 -26.04 -3.20 10.42
CA LEU A 676 -26.33 -3.98 9.22
C LEU A 676 -27.60 -3.50 8.49
N TYR A 677 -28.58 -2.94 9.20
CA TYR A 677 -29.74 -2.32 8.56
C TYR A 677 -29.34 -1.11 7.73
N THR A 678 -28.48 -0.25 8.28
CA THR A 678 -28.01 0.96 7.61
C THR A 678 -27.09 0.61 6.46
N SER A 679 -26.04 -0.18 6.73
CA SER A 679 -25.05 -0.56 5.72
C SER A 679 -25.72 -1.35 4.60
N GLY A 680 -26.53 -2.35 4.90
CA GLY A 680 -27.26 -3.14 3.88
C GLY A 680 -28.12 -2.29 2.95
N MET A 681 -28.96 -1.40 3.47
CA MET A 681 -29.79 -0.52 2.63
C MET A 681 -28.95 0.47 1.82
N SER A 682 -27.90 1.04 2.41
CA SER A 682 -27.00 1.96 1.70
C SER A 682 -26.20 1.27 0.59
N MET A 683 -25.71 0.05 0.84
CA MET A 683 -24.94 -0.73 -0.12
C MET A 683 -25.81 -1.23 -1.27
N MET A 684 -27.07 -1.58 -1.01
CA MET A 684 -28.04 -1.89 -2.07
C MET A 684 -28.32 -0.67 -2.98
N SER A 685 -28.16 0.56 -2.49
CA SER A 685 -28.42 1.76 -3.29
C SER A 685 -27.35 2.04 -4.35
N LEU A 686 -26.12 1.52 -4.19
CA LEU A 686 -25.00 1.73 -5.10
C LEU A 686 -25.21 1.19 -6.53
N PRO A 687 -25.59 -0.09 -6.74
CA PRO A 687 -25.86 -0.59 -8.09
C PRO A 687 -27.01 0.18 -8.76
N LEU A 688 -28.03 0.59 -8.01
CA LEU A 688 -29.16 1.35 -8.56
C LEU A 688 -28.77 2.78 -8.97
N LEU A 689 -27.85 3.42 -8.25
CA LEU A 689 -27.27 4.71 -8.66
C LEU A 689 -26.46 4.57 -9.95
N LEU A 690 -25.74 3.46 -10.11
CA LEU A 690 -25.04 3.16 -11.34
C LEU A 690 -26.03 3.00 -12.51
N ALA A 691 -27.13 2.26 -12.32
CA ALA A 691 -28.17 2.13 -13.35
C ALA A 691 -28.78 3.49 -13.75
N LEU A 692 -28.96 4.40 -12.79
CA LEU A 692 -29.44 5.77 -13.04
C LEU A 692 -28.49 6.61 -13.88
N SER A 693 -27.20 6.30 -13.92
CA SER A 693 -26.23 7.06 -14.71
C SER A 693 -26.40 6.89 -16.22
N GLY A 694 -27.18 5.89 -16.66
CA GLY A 694 -27.43 5.59 -18.07
C GLY A 694 -26.17 5.17 -18.85
N ARG A 695 -25.07 4.81 -18.17
CA ARG A 695 -23.83 4.39 -18.82
C ARG A 695 -23.93 2.96 -19.35
N GLU A 696 -23.51 2.78 -20.59
CA GLU A 696 -23.38 1.44 -21.20
C GLU A 696 -22.09 0.74 -20.75
N ALA A 697 -22.13 -0.59 -20.72
CA ALA A 697 -20.99 -1.41 -20.34
C ALA A 697 -19.84 -1.27 -21.34
N THR A 698 -18.64 -1.01 -20.83
CA THR A 698 -17.45 -0.82 -21.67
C THR A 698 -16.95 -2.11 -22.35
N ARG A 699 -17.22 -3.29 -21.76
CA ARG A 699 -16.80 -4.60 -22.32
C ARG A 699 -17.78 -5.69 -21.93
N ILE A 700 -18.55 -6.20 -22.88
CA ILE A 700 -19.49 -7.32 -22.66
C ILE A 700 -18.71 -8.63 -22.60
N LEU A 701 -19.00 -9.46 -21.61
CA LEU A 701 -18.38 -10.78 -21.44
C LEU A 701 -18.98 -11.81 -22.40
N GLU A 702 -18.20 -12.82 -22.78
CA GLU A 702 -18.70 -13.92 -23.60
C GLU A 702 -19.82 -14.71 -22.91
N LEU A 703 -20.71 -15.31 -23.70
CA LEU A 703 -21.93 -15.99 -23.25
C LEU A 703 -22.91 -15.11 -22.46
N THR A 704 -22.82 -13.77 -22.49
CA THR A 704 -23.84 -12.91 -21.86
C THR A 704 -25.22 -13.13 -22.46
N GLU A 705 -25.31 -13.38 -23.77
CA GLU A 705 -26.58 -13.70 -24.47
C GLU A 705 -27.27 -14.98 -23.98
N SER A 706 -26.55 -15.85 -23.27
CA SER A 706 -27.12 -17.08 -22.69
C SER A 706 -27.94 -16.82 -21.41
N LEU A 707 -27.83 -15.62 -20.83
CA LEU A 707 -28.55 -15.23 -19.62
C LEU A 707 -29.98 -14.77 -19.96
N PRO A 708 -30.97 -15.03 -19.08
CA PRO A 708 -32.34 -14.59 -19.32
C PRO A 708 -32.45 -13.06 -19.26
N GLU A 709 -33.10 -12.48 -20.26
CA GLU A 709 -33.45 -11.06 -20.26
C GLU A 709 -34.58 -10.79 -19.25
N VAL A 710 -34.28 -10.01 -18.21
CA VAL A 710 -35.23 -9.58 -17.18
C VAL A 710 -35.17 -8.06 -17.07
N ASP A 711 -36.32 -7.42 -16.87
CA ASP A 711 -36.42 -5.97 -16.71
C ASP A 711 -35.63 -5.49 -15.47
N MET A 712 -34.57 -4.70 -15.74
CA MET A 712 -33.69 -4.08 -14.75
C MET A 712 -34.45 -3.25 -13.69
N VAL A 713 -35.46 -2.51 -14.10
CA VAL A 713 -36.22 -1.60 -13.23
C VAL A 713 -37.10 -2.40 -12.28
N LEU A 714 -37.72 -3.47 -12.78
CA LEU A 714 -38.53 -4.37 -11.97
C LEU A 714 -37.68 -5.10 -10.92
N VAL A 715 -36.47 -5.54 -11.30
CA VAL A 715 -35.51 -6.17 -10.39
C VAL A 715 -35.05 -5.18 -9.32
N SER A 716 -34.80 -3.92 -9.68
CA SER A 716 -34.42 -2.86 -8.74
C SER A 716 -35.51 -2.60 -7.68
N VAL A 717 -36.76 -2.52 -8.11
CA VAL A 717 -37.93 -2.40 -7.20
C VAL A 717 -38.05 -3.63 -6.30
N ALA A 718 -37.90 -4.83 -6.86
CA ALA A 718 -37.97 -6.08 -6.11
C ALA A 718 -36.86 -6.15 -5.04
N CYS A 719 -35.63 -5.74 -5.37
CA CYS A 719 -34.53 -5.74 -4.42
C CYS A 719 -34.77 -4.75 -3.26
N ALA A 720 -35.22 -3.54 -3.57
CA ALA A 720 -35.60 -2.57 -2.54
C ALA A 720 -36.74 -3.10 -1.66
N ALA A 721 -37.73 -3.77 -2.24
CA ALA A 721 -38.85 -4.34 -1.52
C ALA A 721 -38.41 -5.46 -0.56
N ILE A 722 -37.49 -6.34 -0.97
CA ILE A 722 -36.94 -7.40 -0.13
C ILE A 722 -36.20 -6.82 1.07
N VAL A 723 -35.28 -5.89 0.85
CA VAL A 723 -34.46 -5.29 1.92
C VAL A 723 -35.34 -4.49 2.91
N LEU A 724 -36.29 -3.70 2.40
CA LEU A 724 -37.25 -2.96 3.24
C LEU A 724 -38.20 -3.89 3.98
N GLY A 725 -38.63 -4.99 3.36
CA GLY A 725 -39.48 -6.00 3.97
C GLY A 725 -38.83 -6.67 5.19
N VAL A 726 -37.49 -6.80 5.19
CA VAL A 726 -36.73 -7.29 6.34
C VAL A 726 -36.57 -6.21 7.42
N TYR A 727 -36.38 -4.94 7.02
CA TYR A 727 -36.13 -3.82 7.93
C TYR A 727 -37.38 -3.30 8.65
N LEU A 728 -38.44 -2.95 7.91
CA LEU A 728 -39.62 -2.24 8.42
C LEU A 728 -40.27 -2.94 9.63
N PRO A 729 -40.48 -4.27 9.64
CA PRO A 729 -41.06 -4.95 10.80
C PRO A 729 -40.25 -4.76 12.09
N ARG A 730 -38.93 -4.54 11.98
CA ARG A 730 -38.01 -4.43 13.12
C ARG A 730 -37.68 -2.99 13.51
N ALA A 731 -38.07 -1.99 12.71
CA ALA A 731 -37.79 -0.57 12.96
C ALA A 731 -38.22 -0.10 14.37
N GLY A 732 -39.30 -0.67 14.93
CA GLY A 732 -39.77 -0.30 16.28
C GLY A 732 -38.83 -0.69 17.43
N GLY A 733 -37.89 -1.61 17.22
CA GLY A 733 -36.95 -2.10 18.25
C GLY A 733 -35.60 -1.39 18.29
N ILE A 734 -35.22 -0.70 17.21
CA ILE A 734 -33.86 -0.16 16.99
C ILE A 734 -33.60 1.07 17.87
N GLU A 735 -32.45 1.12 18.55
CA GLU A 735 -32.11 2.25 19.43
C GLU A 735 -31.73 3.53 18.65
N LYS A 736 -31.01 3.38 17.54
CA LYS A 736 -30.54 4.48 16.68
C LYS A 736 -31.29 4.48 15.34
N LEU A 737 -32.60 4.74 15.37
CA LEU A 737 -33.46 4.67 14.19
C LEU A 737 -33.06 5.63 13.04
N LEU A 738 -32.39 6.74 13.33
CA LEU A 738 -32.11 7.79 12.34
C LEU A 738 -31.33 7.28 11.13
N ASN A 739 -30.20 6.60 11.36
CA ASN A 739 -29.30 6.15 10.29
C ASN A 739 -29.98 5.15 9.32
N PRO A 740 -30.63 4.06 9.79
CA PRO A 740 -31.31 3.13 8.89
C PRO A 740 -32.56 3.74 8.25
N ALA A 741 -33.27 4.66 8.92
CA ALA A 741 -34.39 5.38 8.32
C ALA A 741 -33.95 6.26 7.15
N LEU A 742 -32.83 6.98 7.30
CA LEU A 742 -32.25 7.77 6.21
C LEU A 742 -31.78 6.88 5.06
N ALA A 743 -31.13 5.75 5.34
CA ALA A 743 -30.70 4.80 4.31
C ALA A 743 -31.90 4.20 3.55
N ALA A 744 -32.99 3.87 4.25
CA ALA A 744 -34.23 3.38 3.65
C ALA A 744 -34.87 4.42 2.72
N LEU A 745 -34.98 5.66 3.18
CA LEU A 745 -35.53 6.76 2.38
C LEU A 745 -34.65 7.04 1.15
N TRP A 746 -33.33 7.04 1.33
CA TRP A 746 -32.37 7.23 0.24
C TRP A 746 -32.51 6.15 -0.84
N LEU A 747 -32.55 4.87 -0.44
CA LEU A 747 -32.79 3.75 -1.35
C LEU A 747 -34.11 3.93 -2.13
N LEU A 748 -35.19 4.33 -1.45
CA LEU A 748 -36.49 4.55 -2.09
C LEU A 748 -36.49 5.72 -3.07
N VAL A 749 -35.82 6.83 -2.75
CA VAL A 749 -35.70 7.98 -3.66
C VAL A 749 -34.98 7.57 -4.94
N ILE A 750 -33.91 6.79 -4.84
CA ILE A 750 -33.16 6.28 -5.99
C ILE A 750 -34.04 5.35 -6.85
N VAL A 751 -34.78 4.43 -6.23
CA VAL A 751 -35.69 3.52 -6.95
C VAL A 751 -36.81 4.28 -7.67
N ILE A 752 -37.33 5.34 -7.05
CA ILE A 752 -38.33 6.23 -7.69
C ILE A 752 -37.70 6.91 -8.90
N ALA A 753 -36.54 7.56 -8.73
CA ALA A 753 -35.84 8.22 -9.83
C ALA A 753 -35.61 7.26 -11.01
N LEU A 754 -35.14 6.04 -10.73
CA LEU A 754 -34.88 5.02 -11.75
C LEU A 754 -36.15 4.57 -12.47
N SER A 755 -37.25 4.46 -11.73
CA SER A 755 -38.56 4.09 -12.30
C SER A 755 -39.13 5.19 -13.19
N PHE A 756 -38.90 6.46 -12.86
CA PHE A 756 -39.34 7.61 -13.64
C PHE A 756 -38.52 7.79 -14.92
N ASP A 757 -37.20 7.66 -14.83
CA ASP A 757 -36.27 7.75 -15.97
C ASP A 757 -36.60 6.73 -17.07
N GLN A 758 -36.81 5.48 -16.68
CA GLN A 758 -37.01 4.36 -17.62
C GLN A 758 -38.47 4.16 -18.07
N GLY A 759 -39.41 4.98 -17.58
CA GLY A 759 -40.81 4.99 -18.07
C GLY A 759 -41.68 3.77 -17.74
N ASN A 760 -41.26 2.85 -16.86
CA ASN A 760 -42.04 1.65 -16.51
C ASN A 760 -43.16 1.97 -15.49
N GLN A 761 -44.41 2.00 -15.95
CA GLN A 761 -45.59 2.36 -15.12
C GLN A 761 -45.79 1.45 -13.89
N THR A 762 -45.47 0.16 -14.01
CA THR A 762 -45.63 -0.79 -12.89
C THR A 762 -44.61 -0.52 -11.79
N ALA A 763 -43.35 -0.27 -12.17
CA ALA A 763 -42.28 0.07 -11.25
C ALA A 763 -42.48 1.45 -10.61
N GLN A 764 -42.97 2.45 -11.36
CA GLN A 764 -43.32 3.77 -10.83
C GLN A 764 -44.38 3.69 -9.74
N THR A 765 -45.46 2.96 -10.00
CA THR A 765 -46.55 2.83 -9.04
C THR A 765 -46.10 2.08 -7.78
N ALA A 766 -45.33 1.00 -7.94
CA ALA A 766 -44.81 0.21 -6.84
C ALA A 766 -43.81 0.99 -5.96
N SER A 767 -42.86 1.69 -6.57
CA SER A 767 -41.83 2.46 -5.85
C SER A 767 -42.41 3.63 -5.04
N VAL A 768 -43.36 4.38 -5.62
CA VAL A 768 -44.08 5.46 -4.92
C VAL A 768 -44.91 4.90 -3.75
N ALA A 769 -45.62 3.79 -3.97
CA ALA A 769 -46.39 3.14 -2.90
C ALA A 769 -45.49 2.68 -1.75
N MET A 770 -44.35 2.05 -2.06
CA MET A 770 -43.35 1.64 -1.06
C MET A 770 -42.81 2.82 -0.26
N PHE A 771 -42.55 3.96 -0.91
CA PHE A 771 -42.09 5.17 -0.23
C PHE A 771 -43.12 5.73 0.75
N VAL A 772 -44.39 5.82 0.34
CA VAL A 772 -45.47 6.30 1.21
C VAL A 772 -45.67 5.38 2.40
N VAL A 773 -45.72 4.06 2.18
CA VAL A 773 -45.91 3.07 3.25
C VAL A 773 -44.73 3.09 4.23
N SER A 774 -43.49 3.12 3.71
CA SER A 774 -42.27 3.11 4.54
C SER A 774 -42.12 4.40 5.36
N SER A 775 -42.38 5.56 4.76
CA SER A 775 -42.30 6.85 5.44
C SER A 775 -43.33 6.97 6.57
N LEU A 776 -44.60 6.60 6.32
CA LEU A 776 -45.64 6.57 7.34
C LEU A 776 -45.28 5.64 8.51
N TRP A 777 -44.71 4.47 8.21
CA TRP A 777 -44.29 3.49 9.21
C TRP A 777 -43.14 4.00 10.10
N LEU A 778 -42.16 4.70 9.52
CA LEU A 778 -41.01 5.26 10.24
C LEU A 778 -41.41 6.43 11.14
N VAL A 779 -42.24 7.34 10.63
CA VAL A 779 -42.75 8.50 11.40
C VAL A 779 -43.53 8.02 12.63
N ALA A 780 -44.42 7.04 12.45
CA ALA A 780 -45.24 6.50 13.54
C ALA A 780 -44.44 5.87 14.71
N ARG A 781 -43.20 5.43 14.48
CA ARG A 781 -42.37 4.71 15.46
C ARG A 781 -41.21 5.56 16.02
N GLY A 782 -40.68 6.52 15.26
CA GLY A 782 -39.45 7.26 15.62
C GLY A 782 -39.64 8.51 16.47
N GLU A 783 -40.76 9.22 16.32
CA GLU A 783 -40.95 10.57 16.88
C GLU A 783 -41.32 10.54 18.37
N LEU A 784 -42.17 9.60 18.78
CA LEU A 784 -42.64 9.45 20.17
C LEU A 784 -41.54 9.10 21.18
N ARG A 785 -40.46 8.41 20.78
CA ARG A 785 -39.42 7.90 21.69
C ARG A 785 -38.27 8.90 21.89
N ALA A 786 -37.93 9.68 20.86
CA ALA A 786 -36.87 10.69 20.92
C ALA A 786 -37.27 11.92 21.75
N GLU A 787 -38.54 12.32 21.69
CA GLU A 787 -39.06 13.44 22.47
C GLU A 787 -39.13 13.11 23.98
N LEU A 788 -39.58 11.91 24.37
CA LEU A 788 -39.65 11.50 25.77
C LEU A 788 -38.27 11.30 26.43
N LYS A 789 -37.27 10.83 25.67
CA LYS A 789 -35.89 10.59 26.17
C LYS A 789 -35.11 11.90 26.38
N SER A 790 -35.32 12.89 25.51
CA SER A 790 -34.65 14.19 25.59
C SER A 790 -35.18 15.06 26.74
N VAL A 791 -36.48 14.98 27.03
CA VAL A 791 -37.09 15.65 28.19
C VAL A 791 -36.63 15.03 29.51
N ALA A 792 -36.58 13.69 29.61
CA ALA A 792 -36.13 12.99 30.82
C ALA A 792 -34.61 13.19 31.13
N MET A 793 -33.76 13.32 30.11
CA MET A 793 -32.33 13.64 30.30
C MET A 793 -32.09 15.09 30.74
N ARG A 794 -32.99 16.03 30.40
CA ARG A 794 -32.88 17.43 30.82
C ARG A 794 -33.14 17.59 32.32
N ASP A 795 -34.21 16.97 32.81
CA ASP A 795 -34.65 17.16 34.19
C ASP A 795 -33.65 16.53 35.20
N THR A 796 -33.05 15.40 34.84
CA THR A 796 -31.98 14.75 35.64
C THR A 796 -30.68 15.57 35.71
N ARG A 797 -30.37 16.37 34.69
CA ARG A 797 -29.12 17.18 34.62
C ARG A 797 -29.24 18.51 35.37
N LEU A 798 -30.42 19.12 35.34
CA LEU A 798 -30.72 20.31 36.14
C LEU A 798 -30.68 19.98 37.65
N GLU A 799 -31.13 18.79 38.06
CA GLU A 799 -30.99 18.30 39.43
C GLU A 799 -29.52 18.08 39.85
N MET A 800 -28.67 17.54 38.96
CA MET A 800 -27.25 17.35 39.24
C MET A 800 -26.48 18.69 39.35
N ALA A 801 -26.78 19.66 38.49
CA ALA A 801 -26.19 21.00 38.58
C ALA A 801 -26.65 21.74 39.85
N ALA A 802 -27.91 21.59 40.26
CA ALA A 802 -28.42 22.15 41.50
C ALA A 802 -27.78 21.51 42.75
N LYS A 803 -27.50 20.20 42.72
CA LYS A 803 -26.74 19.51 43.78
C LYS A 803 -25.29 19.99 43.89
N ALA A 804 -24.59 20.14 42.76
CA ALA A 804 -23.20 20.62 42.76
C ALA A 804 -23.06 22.04 43.32
N VAL A 805 -24.00 22.94 42.98
CA VAL A 805 -24.06 24.31 43.55
C VAL A 805 -24.41 24.27 45.05
N GLY A 806 -25.28 23.35 45.47
CA GLY A 806 -25.62 23.15 46.88
C GLY A 806 -24.46 22.60 47.72
N ASP A 807 -23.67 21.69 47.15
CA ASP A 807 -22.48 21.12 47.81
C ASP A 807 -21.37 22.19 47.93
N GLU A 808 -21.06 22.97 46.89
CA GLU A 808 -20.07 24.07 46.98
C GLU A 808 -20.43 25.12 48.05
N ALA A 809 -21.72 25.50 48.15
CA ALA A 809 -22.19 26.41 49.19
C ALA A 809 -22.12 25.81 50.62
N MET A 810 -22.12 24.48 50.75
CA MET A 810 -21.97 23.78 52.03
C MET A 810 -20.49 23.66 52.45
N PHE A 811 -19.56 23.61 51.48
CA PHE A 811 -18.10 23.51 51.71
C PHE A 811 -17.41 24.88 51.95
N GLU A 812 -17.99 26.01 51.53
CA GLU A 812 -17.44 27.37 51.77
C GLU A 812 -17.28 27.74 53.27
N GLY A 813 -17.85 26.97 54.19
CA GLY A 813 -17.77 27.21 55.65
C GLY A 813 -16.93 26.23 56.47
N SER A 814 -16.49 25.08 55.92
CA SER A 814 -15.95 23.96 56.72
C SER A 814 -14.43 23.76 56.68
N GLY A 815 -13.72 24.42 55.76
CA GLY A 815 -12.27 24.27 55.63
C GLY A 815 -11.81 22.87 55.15
N GLU A 816 -12.72 22.03 54.68
CA GLU A 816 -12.39 20.76 54.01
C GLU A 816 -12.03 21.00 52.53
N VAL A 817 -10.98 20.32 52.07
CA VAL A 817 -10.51 20.37 50.68
C VAL A 817 -11.50 19.61 49.79
N SER A 818 -12.08 20.28 48.81
CA SER A 818 -13.03 19.68 47.85
C SER A 818 -12.39 18.52 47.08
N MET A 819 -13.03 17.36 47.05
CA MET A 819 -12.60 16.24 46.20
C MET A 819 -12.62 16.63 44.71
N TYR A 820 -11.64 16.12 43.95
CA TYR A 820 -11.53 16.30 42.51
C TYR A 820 -12.74 15.69 41.79
N ASP A 821 -13.61 16.52 41.21
CA ASP A 821 -14.73 16.07 40.40
C ASP A 821 -14.25 15.72 38.98
N ALA A 822 -14.04 14.42 38.75
CA ALA A 822 -13.65 13.88 37.44
C ALA A 822 -14.64 14.26 36.33
N ARG A 823 -15.92 14.49 36.65
CA ARG A 823 -16.94 14.93 35.68
C ARG A 823 -16.76 16.40 35.33
N ARG A 824 -16.47 17.27 36.29
CA ARG A 824 -16.14 18.69 36.06
C ARG A 824 -14.95 18.81 35.12
N ALA A 825 -13.87 18.08 35.40
CA ALA A 825 -12.68 18.03 34.54
C ALA A 825 -12.98 17.47 33.14
N ALA A 826 -13.84 16.45 33.01
CA ALA A 826 -14.25 15.93 31.70
C ALA A 826 -15.07 16.95 30.89
N MET A 827 -15.97 17.71 31.53
CA MET A 827 -16.75 18.76 30.86
C MET A 827 -15.88 19.96 30.47
N GLU A 828 -14.90 20.33 31.30
CA GLU A 828 -13.90 21.35 30.96
C GLU A 828 -13.04 20.90 29.76
N ALA A 829 -12.63 19.62 29.72
CA ALA A 829 -11.88 19.06 28.60
C ALA A 829 -12.71 19.00 27.30
N GLU A 830 -13.98 18.61 27.37
CA GLU A 830 -14.90 18.60 26.23
C GLU A 830 -15.15 20.02 25.70
N ARG A 831 -15.28 21.00 26.61
CA ARG A 831 -15.44 22.41 26.24
C ARG A 831 -14.20 22.98 25.56
N ARG A 832 -12.99 22.59 26.00
CA ARG A 832 -11.71 22.95 25.33
C ARG A 832 -11.59 22.38 23.91
N LYS A 833 -12.27 21.27 23.60
CA LYS A 833 -12.28 20.66 22.26
C LYS A 833 -13.23 21.36 21.29
N ARG A 834 -14.22 22.11 21.77
CA ARG A 834 -15.24 22.78 20.94
C ARG A 834 -14.79 24.18 20.53
N ARG A 835 -14.76 24.43 19.21
CA ARG A 835 -14.34 25.72 18.65
C ARG A 835 -15.26 26.89 19.04
N ASP A 836 -16.53 26.60 19.35
CA ASP A 836 -17.59 27.59 19.60
C ASP A 836 -17.75 28.00 21.08
N LYS A 837 -17.08 27.33 22.03
CA LYS A 837 -17.22 27.59 23.47
C LYS A 837 -15.89 27.99 24.12
N MET A 838 -15.92 29.01 24.99
CA MET A 838 -14.79 29.40 25.86
C MET A 838 -14.87 28.68 27.21
N GLY A 839 -13.78 28.68 27.99
CA GLY A 839 -13.84 28.31 29.41
C GLY A 839 -14.86 29.18 30.16
N THR A 840 -15.64 28.57 31.06
CA THR A 840 -16.66 29.25 31.87
C THR A 840 -16.50 28.86 33.34
N ASP A 841 -16.69 29.82 34.23
CA ASP A 841 -16.72 29.61 35.69
C ASP A 841 -18.16 29.33 36.17
N ASP A 842 -19.18 29.43 35.30
CA ASP A 842 -20.56 29.07 35.63
C ASP A 842 -20.77 27.55 35.56
N LEU A 843 -20.97 26.92 36.72
CA LEU A 843 -21.21 25.48 36.85
C LEU A 843 -22.47 25.02 36.13
N ARG A 844 -23.51 25.85 36.06
CA ARG A 844 -24.75 25.47 35.36
C ARG A 844 -24.51 25.41 33.85
N GLU A 845 -23.71 26.33 33.33
CA GLU A 845 -23.28 26.37 31.93
C GLU A 845 -22.27 25.25 31.61
N LEU A 846 -21.40 24.91 32.56
CA LEU A 846 -20.40 23.85 32.40
C LEU A 846 -21.05 22.45 32.32
N TYR A 847 -21.98 22.12 33.22
CA TYR A 847 -22.65 20.82 33.26
C TYR A 847 -23.70 20.62 32.15
N THR A 848 -24.04 21.67 31.41
CA THR A 848 -24.93 21.62 30.24
C THR A 848 -24.16 21.67 28.91
N THR A 849 -22.81 21.66 28.93
CA THR A 849 -21.97 21.81 27.73
C THR A 849 -22.24 20.76 26.64
N ASP A 850 -22.63 19.53 27.01
CA ASP A 850 -22.92 18.41 26.12
C ASP A 850 -24.41 18.26 25.75
N VAL A 851 -25.30 19.03 26.39
CA VAL A 851 -26.74 18.96 26.18
C VAL A 851 -27.17 19.96 25.11
N SER A 852 -27.56 19.44 23.94
CA SER A 852 -28.06 20.26 22.82
C SER A 852 -29.41 19.77 22.34
N HIS A 853 -30.30 20.68 21.95
CA HIS A 853 -31.54 20.32 21.27
C HIS A 853 -31.24 19.93 19.83
N LYS A 854 -31.51 18.68 19.45
CA LYS A 854 -31.41 18.22 18.05
C LYS A 854 -32.76 18.47 17.34
N PRO A 855 -32.88 19.47 16.45
CA PRO A 855 -34.15 19.77 15.79
C PRO A 855 -34.41 18.79 14.64
N VAL A 856 -34.70 17.53 14.97
CA VAL A 856 -34.78 16.40 14.01
C VAL A 856 -35.71 16.71 12.83
N VAL A 857 -36.89 17.28 13.11
CA VAL A 857 -37.87 17.64 12.07
C VAL A 857 -37.32 18.70 11.12
N VAL A 858 -36.74 19.79 11.64
CA VAL A 858 -36.14 20.83 10.79
C VAL A 858 -35.00 20.21 9.98
N THR A 859 -34.12 19.42 10.61
CA THR A 859 -33.00 18.80 9.91
C THR A 859 -33.43 17.83 8.82
N ALA A 860 -34.52 17.08 9.02
CA ALA A 860 -35.06 16.15 8.03
C ALA A 860 -35.71 16.88 6.85
N VAL A 861 -36.50 17.94 7.12
CA VAL A 861 -37.10 18.77 6.07
C VAL A 861 -36.01 19.52 5.29
N LEU A 862 -34.99 20.03 5.97
CA LEU A 862 -33.85 20.71 5.36
C LEU A 862 -33.06 19.74 4.46
N LEU A 863 -32.83 18.50 4.91
CA LEU A 863 -32.20 17.45 4.10
C LEU A 863 -33.05 17.04 2.89
N LEU A 864 -34.37 16.92 3.04
CA LEU A 864 -35.29 16.61 1.95
C LEU A 864 -35.27 17.70 0.88
N ILE A 865 -35.29 18.97 1.29
CA ILE A 865 -35.35 20.11 0.36
C ILE A 865 -34.01 20.32 -0.33
N LEU A 866 -32.89 20.21 0.39
CA LEU A 866 -31.56 20.28 -0.21
C LEU A 866 -31.29 19.08 -1.13
N GLY A 867 -31.70 17.88 -0.74
CA GLY A 867 -31.61 16.68 -1.58
C GLY A 867 -32.45 16.79 -2.86
N THR A 868 -33.68 17.29 -2.73
CA THR A 868 -34.52 17.65 -3.89
C THR A 868 -33.81 18.69 -4.76
N GLY A 869 -33.20 19.71 -4.16
CA GLY A 869 -32.45 20.75 -4.87
C GLY A 869 -31.28 20.21 -5.69
N ILE A 870 -30.51 19.27 -5.13
CA ILE A 870 -29.41 18.59 -5.81
C ILE A 870 -29.93 17.79 -7.01
N ILE A 871 -31.00 17.01 -6.83
CA ILE A 871 -31.60 16.21 -7.91
C ILE A 871 -32.16 17.11 -9.01
N LEU A 872 -32.91 18.16 -8.65
CA LEU A 872 -33.46 19.12 -9.61
C LEU A 872 -32.34 19.84 -10.38
N GLY A 873 -31.24 20.21 -9.71
CA GLY A 873 -30.05 20.74 -10.37
C GLY A 873 -29.51 19.75 -11.42
N LEU A 874 -29.34 18.49 -11.04
CA LEU A 874 -28.83 17.46 -11.96
C LEU A 874 -29.76 17.19 -13.16
N LEU A 875 -31.08 17.32 -12.97
CA LEU A 875 -32.06 17.05 -14.03
C LEU A 875 -32.28 18.25 -14.98
N TYR A 876 -32.23 19.48 -14.46
CA TYR A 876 -32.67 20.67 -15.19
C TYR A 876 -31.55 21.68 -15.48
N GLY A 877 -30.33 21.47 -14.98
CA GLY A 877 -29.20 22.36 -15.20
C GLY A 877 -29.18 23.60 -14.29
N PRO A 878 -28.30 24.59 -14.57
CA PRO A 878 -28.16 25.81 -13.77
C PRO A 878 -29.42 26.66 -13.79
N ASN A 879 -30.03 26.88 -12.61
CA ASN A 879 -31.19 27.77 -12.46
C ASN A 879 -31.07 28.64 -11.19
N PRO A 880 -30.64 29.91 -11.33
CA PRO A 880 -30.44 30.81 -10.20
C PRO A 880 -31.72 31.04 -9.36
N LEU A 881 -32.90 31.11 -9.99
CA LEU A 881 -34.17 31.34 -9.29
C LEU A 881 -34.56 30.14 -8.42
N MET A 882 -34.32 28.92 -8.90
CA MET A 882 -34.53 27.71 -8.12
C MET A 882 -33.63 27.71 -6.87
N LEU A 883 -32.37 28.12 -7.03
CA LEU A 883 -31.41 28.17 -5.94
C LEU A 883 -31.75 29.25 -4.91
N VAL A 884 -32.26 30.41 -5.35
CA VAL A 884 -32.88 31.43 -4.46
C VAL A 884 -34.05 30.83 -3.69
N ALA A 885 -34.98 30.14 -4.35
CA ALA A 885 -36.17 29.59 -3.69
C ALA A 885 -35.79 28.56 -2.60
N ILE A 886 -34.86 27.66 -2.90
CA ILE A 886 -34.31 26.68 -1.95
C ILE A 886 -33.59 27.41 -0.81
N GLY A 887 -32.77 28.41 -1.12
CA GLY A 887 -32.02 29.20 -0.15
C GLY A 887 -32.89 29.97 0.84
N VAL A 888 -33.91 30.66 0.33
CA VAL A 888 -34.88 31.40 1.16
C VAL A 888 -35.64 30.44 2.07
N PHE A 889 -36.07 29.29 1.55
CA PHE A 889 -36.77 28.29 2.35
C PHE A 889 -35.86 27.67 3.43
N ALA A 890 -34.63 27.30 3.06
CA ALA A 890 -33.63 26.81 4.01
C ALA A 890 -33.34 27.84 5.10
N THR A 891 -33.24 29.12 4.75
CA THR A 891 -33.04 30.22 5.70
C THR A 891 -34.23 30.36 6.66
N ALA A 892 -35.47 30.27 6.16
CA ALA A 892 -36.66 30.29 7.01
C ALA A 892 -36.68 29.12 8.01
N LEU A 893 -36.31 27.91 7.58
CA LEU A 893 -36.18 26.75 8.46
C LEU A 893 -35.09 26.93 9.52
N VAL A 894 -33.94 27.49 9.13
CA VAL A 894 -32.83 27.81 10.04
C VAL A 894 -33.29 28.81 11.12
N VAL A 895 -33.95 29.89 10.72
CA VAL A 895 -34.47 30.90 11.65
C VAL A 895 -35.51 30.29 12.60
N LEU A 896 -36.40 29.43 12.09
CA LEU A 896 -37.38 28.71 12.91
C LEU A 896 -36.70 27.79 13.92
N ALA A 897 -35.67 27.05 13.52
CA ALA A 897 -34.90 26.19 14.42
C ALA A 897 -34.22 26.99 15.54
N ARG A 898 -33.62 28.13 15.22
CA ARG A 898 -32.99 29.03 16.21
C ARG A 898 -34.03 29.62 17.16
N HIS A 899 -35.18 30.04 16.65
CA HIS A 899 -36.26 30.57 17.49
C HIS A 899 -36.79 29.51 18.47
N ARG A 900 -36.99 28.27 17.99
CA ARG A 900 -37.42 27.13 18.81
C ARG A 900 -36.38 26.76 19.85
N SER A 901 -35.09 26.70 19.49
CA SER A 901 -33.99 26.46 20.44
C SER A 901 -33.96 27.52 21.56
N LYS A 902 -34.11 28.81 21.20
CA LYS A 902 -34.15 29.90 22.18
C LYS A 902 -35.35 29.81 23.12
N SER A 903 -36.51 29.33 22.65
CA SER A 903 -37.69 29.09 23.50
C SER A 903 -37.52 27.91 24.47
N LEU A 904 -36.58 27.00 24.18
CA LEU A 904 -36.30 25.81 24.98
C LEU A 904 -35.09 25.98 25.93
N GLU A 905 -34.44 27.14 25.93
CA GLU A 905 -33.19 27.43 26.68
C GLU A 905 -32.08 26.39 26.43
N LEU A 906 -32.00 25.82 25.21
CA LEU A 906 -31.02 24.81 24.83
C LEU A 906 -30.27 25.21 23.56
N ASP A 907 -28.94 25.02 23.55
CA ASP A 907 -28.10 25.25 22.37
C ASP A 907 -28.44 24.25 21.24
N LEU A 908 -28.30 24.71 19.99
CA LEU A 908 -28.29 23.82 18.82
C LEU A 908 -26.94 23.08 18.76
N PRO A 909 -26.89 21.85 18.21
CA PRO A 909 -25.63 21.15 17.96
C PRO A 909 -24.78 21.89 16.93
N HIS A 910 -23.46 21.75 16.99
CA HIS A 910 -22.53 22.41 16.06
C HIS A 910 -21.78 21.40 15.16
N ILE A 911 -21.52 21.80 13.92
CA ILE A 911 -20.63 21.13 12.96
C ILE A 911 -19.46 22.09 12.69
N MET A 912 -18.23 21.67 12.96
CA MET A 912 -17.02 22.52 12.87
C MET A 912 -17.18 23.92 13.50
N GLY A 913 -17.93 24.03 14.60
CA GLY A 913 -18.18 25.28 15.32
C GLY A 913 -19.36 26.14 14.80
N MET A 914 -20.03 25.74 13.71
CA MET A 914 -21.23 26.39 13.19
C MET A 914 -22.49 25.63 13.61
N GLU A 915 -23.60 26.33 13.90
CA GLU A 915 -24.87 25.70 14.27
C GLU A 915 -25.32 24.72 13.15
N MET A 916 -25.67 23.48 13.50
CA MET A 916 -25.92 22.37 12.57
C MET A 916 -26.92 22.71 11.45
N PRO A 917 -28.08 23.35 11.70
CA PRO A 917 -28.98 23.73 10.62
C PRO A 917 -28.35 24.68 9.60
N ILE A 918 -27.51 25.63 10.07
CA ILE A 918 -26.79 26.58 9.22
C ILE A 918 -25.72 25.87 8.41
N ALA A 919 -24.92 25.03 9.06
CA ALA A 919 -23.87 24.25 8.41
C ALA A 919 -24.43 23.34 7.29
N MET A 920 -25.56 22.66 7.55
CA MET A 920 -26.23 21.83 6.55
C MET A 920 -26.82 22.67 5.41
N ALA A 921 -27.42 23.83 5.70
CA ALA A 921 -27.93 24.73 4.68
C ALA A 921 -26.82 25.21 3.75
N ILE A 922 -25.69 25.66 4.30
CA ILE A 922 -24.51 26.08 3.52
C ILE A 922 -23.99 24.91 2.66
N GLY A 923 -23.74 23.75 3.27
CA GLY A 923 -23.21 22.58 2.57
C GLY A 923 -24.13 22.08 1.44
N GLY A 924 -25.44 22.01 1.69
CA GLY A 924 -26.39 21.57 0.68
C GLY A 924 -26.63 22.58 -0.44
N LEU A 925 -26.58 23.89 -0.16
CA LEU A 925 -26.67 24.92 -1.21
C LEU A 925 -25.47 24.86 -2.15
N VAL A 926 -24.27 24.68 -1.61
CA VAL A 926 -23.06 24.48 -2.43
C VAL A 926 -23.16 23.18 -3.24
N ALA A 927 -23.61 22.08 -2.64
CA ALA A 927 -23.80 20.82 -3.35
C ALA A 927 -24.85 20.93 -4.47
N ALA A 928 -25.95 21.65 -4.23
CA ALA A 928 -26.98 21.90 -5.24
C ALA A 928 -26.46 22.73 -6.41
N HIS A 929 -25.62 23.74 -6.14
CA HIS A 929 -24.94 24.52 -7.17
C HIS A 929 -23.99 23.69 -8.03
N VAL A 930 -23.16 22.83 -7.42
CA VAL A 930 -22.28 21.94 -8.19
C VAL A 930 -23.10 20.97 -9.03
N ALA A 931 -24.14 20.37 -8.44
CA ALA A 931 -25.01 19.42 -9.13
C ALA A 931 -25.75 20.06 -10.33
N SER A 932 -26.12 21.34 -10.24
CA SER A 932 -26.78 22.03 -11.35
C SER A 932 -25.87 22.22 -12.56
N HIS A 933 -24.57 22.40 -12.36
CA HIS A 933 -23.61 22.47 -13.46
C HIS A 933 -23.19 21.11 -14.02
N LEU A 934 -23.53 20.01 -13.34
CA LEU A 934 -23.38 18.64 -13.86
C LEU A 934 -24.58 18.18 -14.70
N GLY A 935 -25.71 18.88 -14.59
CA GLY A 935 -26.93 18.57 -15.31
C GLY A 935 -26.92 19.06 -16.78
N PRO A 936 -27.97 18.71 -17.56
CA PRO A 936 -28.12 19.16 -18.93
C PRO A 936 -28.10 20.69 -19.04
N GLY A 937 -27.27 21.23 -19.94
CA GLY A 937 -27.13 22.68 -20.12
C GLY A 937 -26.17 23.37 -19.13
N GLY A 938 -25.39 22.61 -18.35
CA GLY A 938 -24.29 23.16 -17.55
C GLY A 938 -23.27 23.91 -18.40
N SER A 939 -22.87 25.10 -17.95
CA SER A 939 -21.90 25.98 -18.59
C SER A 939 -20.94 26.50 -17.55
N ASN A 940 -19.64 26.37 -17.81
CA ASN A 940 -18.61 26.93 -16.93
C ASN A 940 -18.49 28.46 -17.04
N GLN A 941 -19.28 29.12 -17.89
CA GLN A 941 -19.34 30.58 -18.05
C GLN A 941 -20.61 31.21 -17.46
N ASP A 942 -21.67 30.43 -17.22
CA ASP A 942 -22.97 30.95 -16.79
C ASP A 942 -23.08 30.86 -15.25
N LEU A 943 -22.46 31.80 -14.53
CA LEU A 943 -22.22 31.72 -13.09
C LEU A 943 -23.12 32.65 -12.25
N LEU A 944 -24.28 33.08 -12.76
CA LEU A 944 -25.22 33.89 -11.98
C LEU A 944 -25.66 33.17 -10.69
N ASP A 945 -25.77 31.84 -10.73
CA ASP A 945 -26.09 31.02 -9.57
C ASP A 945 -24.96 30.98 -8.52
N LEU A 946 -23.68 31.11 -8.91
CA LEU A 946 -22.55 31.30 -7.99
C LEU A 946 -22.70 32.61 -7.20
N ALA A 947 -23.15 33.68 -7.85
CA ALA A 947 -23.46 34.95 -7.16
C ALA A 947 -24.55 34.74 -6.11
N VAL A 948 -25.63 34.04 -6.48
CA VAL A 948 -26.75 33.70 -5.57
C VAL A 948 -26.26 32.89 -4.37
N VAL A 949 -25.49 31.82 -4.59
CA VAL A 949 -24.92 30.99 -3.51
C VAL A 949 -24.07 31.86 -2.58
N THR A 950 -23.21 32.72 -3.14
CA THR A 950 -22.33 33.59 -2.35
C THR A 950 -23.14 34.53 -1.44
N VAL A 951 -24.22 35.14 -1.94
CA VAL A 951 -25.11 35.99 -1.11
C VAL A 951 -25.80 35.17 -0.01
N LEU A 952 -26.36 34.01 -0.35
CA LEU A 952 -27.06 33.15 0.62
C LEU A 952 -26.11 32.66 1.73
N LEU A 953 -24.87 32.32 1.39
CA LEU A 953 -23.85 31.94 2.37
C LEU A 953 -23.52 33.10 3.32
N LEU A 954 -23.32 34.31 2.78
CA LEU A 954 -23.10 35.51 3.60
C LEU A 954 -24.30 35.81 4.51
N GLU A 955 -25.52 35.64 4.03
CA GLU A 955 -26.75 35.81 4.81
C GLU A 955 -26.83 34.79 5.95
N LEU A 956 -26.66 33.50 5.67
CA LEU A 956 -26.69 32.43 6.67
C LEU A 956 -25.60 32.61 7.73
N VAL A 957 -24.42 33.05 7.32
CA VAL A 957 -23.32 33.37 8.23
C VAL A 957 -23.61 34.62 9.05
N ALA A 958 -24.21 35.67 8.49
CA ALA A 958 -24.64 36.83 9.24
C ALA A 958 -25.70 36.46 10.30
N ILE A 959 -26.66 35.60 9.94
CA ILE A 959 -27.65 35.04 10.87
C ILE A 959 -26.93 34.31 12.01
N SER A 960 -25.89 33.52 11.72
CA SER A 960 -25.13 32.80 12.76
C SER A 960 -24.50 33.71 13.83
N LEU A 961 -24.18 34.96 13.48
CA LEU A 961 -23.55 35.93 14.38
C LEU A 961 -24.58 36.75 15.19
N THR A 962 -25.84 36.81 14.75
CA THR A 962 -26.87 37.59 15.44
C THR A 962 -27.24 36.99 16.79
N GLY A 963 -27.23 37.84 17.83
CA GLY A 963 -27.65 37.48 19.19
C GLY A 963 -26.66 36.59 19.97
N GLN A 964 -25.38 36.59 19.60
CA GLN A 964 -24.31 35.83 20.25
C GLN A 964 -23.38 36.74 21.07
N ASP A 965 -23.02 36.32 22.28
CA ASP A 965 -22.19 37.12 23.21
C ASP A 965 -20.67 37.02 22.91
N ASN A 966 -20.22 35.90 22.34
CA ASN A 966 -18.80 35.61 22.06
C ASN A 966 -18.39 35.90 20.61
N LEU A 967 -18.59 37.14 20.14
CA LEU A 967 -18.35 37.52 18.74
C LEU A 967 -16.90 37.33 18.27
N LEU A 968 -15.90 37.57 19.13
CA LEU A 968 -14.47 37.45 18.77
C LEU A 968 -14.03 36.00 18.47
N ASP A 969 -14.80 35.01 18.91
CA ASP A 969 -14.54 33.58 18.69
C ASP A 969 -15.43 33.01 17.57
N ARG A 970 -16.65 33.54 17.40
CA ARG A 970 -17.57 33.11 16.32
C ARG A 970 -17.26 33.71 14.96
N ILE A 971 -16.80 34.97 14.87
CA ILE A 971 -16.50 35.61 13.57
C ILE A 971 -15.50 34.79 12.74
N PRO A 972 -14.38 34.28 13.29
CA PRO A 972 -13.46 33.52 12.47
C PRO A 972 -13.97 32.15 12.00
N ILE A 973 -14.92 31.55 12.73
CA ILE A 973 -15.64 30.33 12.32
C ILE A 973 -16.58 30.66 11.17
N ALA A 974 -17.31 31.78 11.30
CA ALA A 974 -18.15 32.33 10.25
C ALA A 974 -17.38 32.55 8.94
N LEU A 975 -16.17 33.12 9.00
CA LEU A 975 -15.31 33.29 7.83
C LEU A 975 -14.91 31.95 7.18
N ASP A 976 -14.59 30.93 7.97
CA ASP A 976 -14.26 29.59 7.44
C ASP A 976 -15.45 28.96 6.71
N TRP A 977 -16.67 29.16 7.21
CA TRP A 977 -17.91 28.65 6.61
C TRP A 977 -18.38 29.43 5.38
N VAL A 978 -17.73 30.54 5.03
CA VAL A 978 -17.84 31.16 3.69
C VAL A 978 -16.78 30.56 2.76
N VAL A 979 -15.51 30.59 3.18
CA VAL A 979 -14.37 30.25 2.31
C VAL A 979 -14.27 28.76 1.99
N LEU A 980 -14.36 27.88 3.00
CA LEU A 980 -14.12 26.44 2.81
C LEU A 980 -15.22 25.75 1.97
N PRO A 981 -16.52 26.01 2.20
CA PRO A 981 -17.56 25.42 1.36
C PRO A 981 -17.49 25.88 -0.09
N LEU A 982 -17.27 27.18 -0.35
CA LEU A 982 -17.12 27.68 -1.72
C LEU A 982 -15.91 27.06 -2.42
N LEU A 983 -14.78 26.91 -1.71
CA LEU A 983 -13.61 26.22 -2.25
C LEU A 983 -13.92 24.77 -2.58
N ALA A 984 -14.57 24.05 -1.66
CA ALA A 984 -14.96 22.65 -1.87
C ALA A 984 -15.89 22.51 -3.09
N GLY A 985 -16.89 23.39 -3.21
CA GLY A 985 -17.78 23.42 -4.37
C GLY A 985 -17.02 23.64 -5.68
N ARG A 986 -16.12 24.63 -5.70
CA ARG A 986 -15.29 24.91 -6.88
C ARG A 986 -14.38 23.74 -7.25
N MET A 987 -13.74 23.08 -6.27
CA MET A 987 -12.88 21.93 -6.55
C MET A 987 -13.68 20.77 -7.13
N LEU A 988 -14.84 20.47 -6.53
CA LEU A 988 -15.72 19.39 -6.99
C LEU A 988 -16.23 19.65 -8.41
N GLY A 989 -16.69 20.86 -8.70
CA GLY A 989 -17.15 21.23 -10.04
C GLY A 989 -16.03 21.26 -11.08
N ALA A 990 -14.83 21.73 -10.73
CA ALA A 990 -13.70 21.74 -11.66
C ALA A 990 -13.21 20.33 -12.04
N ILE A 991 -13.23 19.37 -11.10
CA ILE A 991 -12.84 17.98 -11.36
C ILE A 991 -13.95 17.22 -12.12
N ALA A 992 -15.21 17.56 -11.87
CA ALA A 992 -16.35 16.88 -12.45
C ALA A 992 -16.74 17.50 -13.80
N VAL A 993 -16.10 17.02 -14.88
CA VAL A 993 -16.41 17.40 -16.29
C VAL A 993 -16.26 18.91 -16.55
N GLU A 994 -15.32 19.57 -15.87
CA GLU A 994 -15.07 21.03 -15.98
C GLU A 994 -16.34 21.89 -15.77
N ALA A 995 -17.27 21.41 -14.94
CA ALA A 995 -18.55 22.07 -14.66
C ALA A 995 -18.39 23.47 -14.02
N LEU A 996 -17.29 23.72 -13.31
CA LEU A 996 -16.92 25.05 -12.82
C LEU A 996 -15.48 25.41 -13.22
N PRO A 997 -15.15 26.70 -13.40
CA PRO A 997 -13.79 27.11 -13.77
C PRO A 997 -12.73 26.67 -12.77
N PHE A 998 -11.65 26.12 -13.32
CA PHE A 998 -10.49 25.71 -12.53
C PHE A 998 -9.93 26.92 -11.73
N PRO A 999 -9.40 26.71 -10.52
CA PRO A 999 -8.69 27.77 -9.79
C PRO A 999 -7.62 28.44 -10.63
N LEU A 1000 -7.40 29.74 -10.37
CA LEU A 1000 -6.30 30.51 -10.97
C LEU A 1000 -6.37 30.72 -12.50
N SER A 1001 -7.47 30.37 -13.18
CA SER A 1001 -7.63 30.52 -14.64
C SER A 1001 -8.63 31.61 -15.05
N ILE A 1002 -9.05 32.47 -14.13
CA ILE A 1002 -10.15 33.41 -14.36
C ILE A 1002 -9.64 34.73 -14.93
N ASP A 1003 -10.15 35.13 -16.09
CA ASP A 1003 -10.25 36.54 -16.47
C ASP A 1003 -11.68 37.05 -16.14
N PRO A 1004 -11.86 37.92 -15.13
CA PRO A 1004 -13.18 38.39 -14.73
C PRO A 1004 -13.84 39.32 -15.75
N PHE A 1005 -13.12 39.80 -16.78
CA PHE A 1005 -13.60 40.79 -17.74
C PHE A 1005 -13.92 40.21 -19.15
N GLU A 1006 -13.77 38.90 -19.36
CA GLU A 1006 -13.92 38.29 -20.68
C GLU A 1006 -15.39 37.98 -21.07
N GLY A 1007 -16.26 37.75 -20.09
CA GLY A 1007 -17.64 37.25 -20.30
C GLY A 1007 -18.76 38.30 -20.18
N ASP A 1008 -20.01 37.81 -20.17
CA ASP A 1008 -21.21 38.64 -19.99
C ASP A 1008 -21.24 39.34 -18.61
N MET A 1009 -21.78 40.56 -18.58
CA MET A 1009 -21.81 41.37 -17.36
C MET A 1009 -22.57 40.69 -16.21
N LEU A 1010 -23.71 40.04 -16.51
CA LEU A 1010 -24.61 39.50 -15.49
C LEU A 1010 -24.27 38.05 -15.16
N GLU A 1011 -23.90 37.26 -16.16
CA GLU A 1011 -23.64 35.83 -16.00
C GLU A 1011 -22.18 35.53 -15.60
N TRP A 1012 -21.22 36.43 -15.87
CA TRP A 1012 -19.79 36.21 -15.60
C TRP A 1012 -19.14 37.30 -14.74
N GLU A 1013 -19.16 38.56 -15.18
CA GLU A 1013 -18.41 39.65 -14.52
C GLU A 1013 -18.94 39.90 -13.10
N MET A 1014 -20.25 40.05 -12.93
CA MET A 1014 -20.88 40.36 -11.64
C MET A 1014 -20.65 39.26 -10.59
N PRO A 1015 -20.84 37.95 -10.88
CA PRO A 1015 -20.50 36.87 -9.95
C PRO A 1015 -19.06 36.92 -9.43
N TRP A 1016 -18.08 37.13 -10.31
CA TRP A 1016 -16.67 37.20 -9.92
C TRP A 1016 -16.36 38.44 -9.08
N MET A 1017 -16.89 39.61 -9.47
CA MET A 1017 -16.73 40.85 -8.70
C MET A 1017 -17.34 40.75 -7.30
N LEU A 1018 -18.52 40.11 -7.19
CA LEU A 1018 -19.19 39.89 -5.91
C LEU A 1018 -18.39 38.94 -5.01
N LEU A 1019 -17.94 37.80 -5.57
CA LEU A 1019 -17.13 36.84 -4.83
C LEU A 1019 -15.81 37.47 -4.35
N GLU A 1020 -15.12 38.19 -5.22
CA GLU A 1020 -13.87 38.86 -4.88
C GLU A 1020 -14.06 39.91 -3.77
N SER A 1021 -15.13 40.70 -3.85
CA SER A 1021 -15.50 41.67 -2.81
C SER A 1021 -15.78 41.00 -1.47
N ALA A 1022 -16.48 39.85 -1.48
CA ALA A 1022 -16.76 39.06 -0.29
C ALA A 1022 -15.46 38.49 0.33
N LEU A 1023 -14.52 38.03 -0.50
CA LEU A 1023 -13.22 37.53 -0.04
C LEU A 1023 -12.36 38.65 0.55
N ILE A 1024 -12.33 39.85 -0.05
CA ILE A 1024 -11.65 41.02 0.52
C ILE A 1024 -12.23 41.33 1.91
N LEU A 1025 -13.56 41.37 2.04
CA LEU A 1025 -14.22 41.59 3.32
C LEU A 1025 -13.83 40.51 4.35
N CYS A 1026 -13.71 39.24 3.93
CA CYS A 1026 -13.25 38.16 4.80
C CYS A 1026 -11.83 38.40 5.32
N VAL A 1027 -10.89 38.80 4.45
CA VAL A 1027 -9.50 39.10 4.83
C VAL A 1027 -9.43 40.30 5.79
N LEU A 1028 -10.14 41.38 5.49
CA LEU A 1028 -10.15 42.58 6.32
C LEU A 1028 -10.75 42.30 7.71
N THR A 1029 -11.83 41.53 7.76
CA THR A 1029 -12.47 41.11 9.01
C THR A 1029 -11.53 40.23 9.83
N ASP A 1030 -10.80 39.31 9.20
CA ASP A 1030 -9.82 38.46 9.88
C ASP A 1030 -8.70 39.27 10.54
N VAL A 1031 -8.14 40.24 9.81
CA VAL A 1031 -7.12 41.18 10.33
C VAL A 1031 -7.67 42.01 11.48
N TRP A 1032 -8.91 42.48 11.37
CA TRP A 1032 -9.57 43.26 12.41
C TRP A 1032 -9.78 42.44 13.69
N VAL A 1033 -10.25 41.20 13.59
CA VAL A 1033 -10.43 40.30 14.74
C VAL A 1033 -9.10 39.98 15.42
N ASP A 1034 -8.05 39.65 14.66
CA ASP A 1034 -6.71 39.38 15.22
C ASP A 1034 -6.18 40.57 16.03
N ARG A 1035 -6.34 41.80 15.52
CA ARG A 1035 -5.95 43.01 16.27
C ARG A 1035 -6.78 43.21 17.53
N ARG A 1036 -8.09 42.98 17.47
CA ARG A 1036 -9.00 43.18 18.61
C ARG A 1036 -8.79 42.15 19.72
N ARG A 1037 -8.56 40.88 19.37
CA ARG A 1037 -8.22 39.82 20.34
C ARG A 1037 -6.94 40.12 21.10
N ARG A 1038 -5.91 40.61 20.39
CA ARG A 1038 -4.64 41.00 21.01
C ARG A 1038 -4.80 42.20 21.94
N ALA A 1039 -5.58 43.21 21.54
CA ALA A 1039 -5.91 44.35 22.40
C ALA A 1039 -6.68 43.94 23.67
N ALA A 1040 -7.40 42.81 23.63
CA ALA A 1040 -8.09 42.21 24.76
C ALA A 1040 -7.22 41.21 25.56
N GLY A 1041 -5.91 41.11 25.28
CA GLY A 1041 -4.99 40.23 26.00
C GLY A 1041 -5.19 38.73 25.74
N ARG A 1042 -5.93 38.34 24.69
CA ARG A 1042 -6.16 36.92 24.35
C ARG A 1042 -4.99 36.34 23.56
N GLU A 1043 -4.68 35.06 23.80
CA GLU A 1043 -3.64 34.31 23.08
C GLU A 1043 -3.99 34.10 21.59
N ASP A 1044 -2.98 33.70 20.79
CA ASP A 1044 -3.21 33.34 19.38
C ASP A 1044 -4.15 32.13 19.33
N TRP A 1045 -5.19 32.27 18.52
CA TRP A 1045 -6.24 31.27 18.37
C TRP A 1045 -6.07 30.45 17.10
N LYS A 1046 -5.21 30.88 16.17
CA LYS A 1046 -4.87 30.13 14.96
C LYS A 1046 -3.57 29.38 15.15
N ASN A 1047 -3.63 28.06 15.02
CA ASN A 1047 -2.44 27.26 14.76
C ASN A 1047 -1.79 27.72 13.44
N SER A 1048 -0.47 27.56 13.34
CA SER A 1048 0.30 28.07 12.19
C SER A 1048 -0.18 27.51 10.85
N SER A 1049 -0.62 26.26 10.80
CA SER A 1049 -1.21 25.63 9.61
C SER A 1049 -2.54 26.26 9.20
N GLY A 1050 -3.42 26.58 10.16
CA GLY A 1050 -4.74 27.16 9.88
C GLY A 1050 -4.68 28.56 9.26
N ARG A 1051 -3.68 29.36 9.66
CA ARG A 1051 -3.45 30.70 9.08
C ARG A 1051 -2.99 30.61 7.62
N GLY A 1052 -2.03 29.72 7.34
CA GLY A 1052 -1.56 29.46 5.97
C GLY A 1052 -2.65 28.86 5.07
N ALA A 1053 -3.37 27.84 5.56
CA ALA A 1053 -4.43 27.16 4.81
C ALA A 1053 -5.57 28.10 4.40
N ARG A 1054 -5.99 29.00 5.29
CA ARG A 1054 -7.02 30.01 4.94
C ARG A 1054 -6.53 30.97 3.85
N SER A 1055 -5.26 31.41 3.93
CA SER A 1055 -4.67 32.25 2.88
C SER A 1055 -4.69 31.55 1.53
N LEU A 1056 -4.28 30.28 1.50
CA LEU A 1056 -4.30 29.46 0.28
C LEU A 1056 -5.72 29.29 -0.26
N ALA A 1057 -6.70 29.00 0.61
CA ALA A 1057 -8.09 28.83 0.22
C ALA A 1057 -8.68 30.10 -0.43
N ILE A 1058 -8.33 31.28 0.09
CA ILE A 1058 -8.75 32.56 -0.50
C ILE A 1058 -8.07 32.77 -1.86
N VAL A 1059 -6.78 32.44 -2.00
CA VAL A 1059 -6.06 32.53 -3.29
C VAL A 1059 -6.71 31.65 -4.36
N LEU A 1060 -7.11 30.42 -4.03
CA LEU A 1060 -7.73 29.50 -5.00
C LEU A 1060 -9.14 29.92 -5.43
N LEU A 1061 -9.82 30.76 -4.65
CA LEU A 1061 -11.12 31.33 -5.00
C LEU A 1061 -11.02 32.67 -5.74
N SER A 1062 -10.00 33.46 -5.41
CA SER A 1062 -9.79 34.81 -5.91
C SER A 1062 -9.21 34.84 -7.33
N PHE A 1063 -9.51 35.89 -8.08
CA PHE A 1063 -8.81 36.19 -9.35
C PHE A 1063 -7.57 37.08 -9.15
N GLY A 1064 -7.18 37.40 -7.92
CA GLY A 1064 -5.92 38.09 -7.59
C GLY A 1064 -5.98 38.97 -6.34
N PRO A 1065 -6.73 40.09 -6.34
CA PRO A 1065 -6.68 41.11 -5.28
C PRO A 1065 -6.86 40.60 -3.84
N ALA A 1066 -7.89 39.81 -3.57
CA ALA A 1066 -8.17 39.20 -2.28
C ALA A 1066 -7.09 38.19 -1.90
N GLY A 1067 -6.60 37.40 -2.87
CA GLY A 1067 -5.48 36.48 -2.70
C GLY A 1067 -4.20 37.19 -2.25
N ILE A 1068 -3.83 38.30 -2.91
CA ILE A 1068 -2.65 39.10 -2.57
C ILE A 1068 -2.77 39.66 -1.14
N LEU A 1069 -3.94 40.21 -0.78
CA LEU A 1069 -4.19 40.71 0.58
C LEU A 1069 -4.14 39.60 1.63
N ALA A 1070 -4.67 38.42 1.32
CA ALA A 1070 -4.64 37.27 2.22
C ALA A 1070 -3.20 36.81 2.49
N VAL A 1071 -2.37 36.72 1.45
CA VAL A 1071 -0.96 36.35 1.54
C VAL A 1071 -0.17 37.38 2.35
N ALA A 1072 -0.33 38.67 2.05
CA ALA A 1072 0.33 39.73 2.80
C ALA A 1072 -0.04 39.68 4.30
N SER A 1073 -1.33 39.46 4.60
CA SER A 1073 -1.82 39.27 5.96
C SER A 1073 -1.19 38.05 6.65
N ALA A 1074 -1.14 36.90 5.96
CA ALA A 1074 -0.58 35.66 6.49
C ALA A 1074 0.92 35.75 6.77
N ILE A 1075 1.70 36.39 5.89
CA ILE A 1075 3.14 36.63 6.09
C ILE A 1075 3.37 37.54 7.30
N VAL A 1076 2.67 38.69 7.37
CA VAL A 1076 2.82 39.66 8.46
C VAL A 1076 2.44 39.04 9.82
N GLN A 1077 1.32 38.33 9.87
CA GLN A 1077 0.88 37.66 11.09
C GLN A 1077 1.80 36.48 11.44
N GLY A 1078 2.17 35.64 10.46
CA GLY A 1078 3.05 34.49 10.66
C GLY A 1078 4.44 34.88 11.17
N TRP A 1079 5.01 35.95 10.64
CA TRP A 1079 6.25 36.52 11.15
C TRP A 1079 6.09 37.04 12.59
N ARG A 1080 5.02 37.80 12.87
CA ARG A 1080 4.74 38.37 14.19
C ARG A 1080 4.62 37.31 15.29
N TYR A 1081 3.99 36.18 14.98
CA TYR A 1081 3.78 35.08 15.93
C TYR A 1081 4.87 34.00 15.87
N ARG A 1082 5.96 34.21 15.10
CA ARG A 1082 7.03 33.21 14.86
C ARG A 1082 6.47 31.85 14.43
N GLN A 1083 5.66 31.86 13.38
CA GLN A 1083 5.03 30.68 12.81
C GLN A 1083 5.59 30.39 11.41
N PRO A 1084 6.71 29.65 11.30
CA PRO A 1084 7.34 29.35 10.02
C PRO A 1084 6.40 28.70 9.01
N SER A 1085 5.54 27.77 9.43
CA SER A 1085 4.62 27.08 8.51
C SER A 1085 3.50 27.96 7.96
N ALA A 1086 3.05 28.98 8.70
CA ALA A 1086 2.07 29.95 8.18
C ALA A 1086 2.68 30.76 7.02
N VAL A 1087 3.90 31.25 7.21
CA VAL A 1087 4.67 31.95 6.16
C VAL A 1087 5.04 30.98 5.03
N GLY A 1088 5.35 29.74 5.39
CA GLY A 1088 5.71 28.66 4.48
C GLY A 1088 4.63 28.41 3.43
N ILE A 1089 3.37 28.30 3.85
CA ILE A 1089 2.22 28.14 2.94
C ILE A 1089 1.91 29.43 2.17
N ALA A 1090 2.10 30.60 2.80
CA ALA A 1090 1.78 31.88 2.19
C ALA A 1090 2.70 32.25 1.01
N ILE A 1091 3.97 31.83 1.01
CA ILE A 1091 4.92 32.13 -0.08
C ILE A 1091 4.46 31.54 -1.43
N PRO A 1092 4.23 30.21 -1.57
CA PRO A 1092 3.69 29.64 -2.79
C PRO A 1092 2.30 30.18 -3.14
N ALA A 1093 1.45 30.44 -2.13
CA ALA A 1093 0.15 31.07 -2.33
C ALA A 1093 0.28 32.49 -2.92
N GLY A 1094 1.31 33.24 -2.57
CA GLY A 1094 1.62 34.54 -3.18
C GLY A 1094 1.89 34.44 -4.68
N LEU A 1095 2.62 33.42 -5.11
CA LEU A 1095 2.88 33.18 -6.52
C LEU A 1095 1.62 32.72 -7.25
N MET A 1096 0.81 31.85 -6.65
CA MET A 1096 -0.50 31.49 -7.21
C MET A 1096 -1.42 32.71 -7.35
N ALA A 1097 -1.40 33.64 -6.40
CA ALA A 1097 -2.15 34.89 -6.51
C ALA A 1097 -1.64 35.79 -7.65
N LEU A 1098 -0.32 35.83 -7.88
CA LEU A 1098 0.30 36.54 -9.00
C LEU A 1098 -0.08 35.90 -10.34
N PHE A 1099 -0.06 34.56 -10.41
CA PHE A 1099 -0.50 33.80 -11.59
C PHE A 1099 -1.98 34.04 -11.90
N ALA A 1100 -2.86 33.99 -10.89
CA ALA A 1100 -4.28 34.28 -11.05
C ALA A 1100 -4.52 35.71 -11.58
N ALA A 1101 -3.79 36.70 -11.06
CA ALA A 1101 -3.85 38.07 -11.56
C ALA A 1101 -3.34 38.20 -13.00
N GLY A 1102 -2.42 37.32 -13.40
CA GLY A 1102 -1.83 37.28 -14.73
C GLY A 1102 -2.81 37.02 -15.87
N ASN A 1103 -3.94 36.35 -15.62
CA ASN A 1103 -4.93 36.08 -16.66
C ASN A 1103 -5.59 37.35 -17.23
N TRP A 1104 -5.76 38.38 -16.39
CA TRP A 1104 -6.38 39.65 -16.80
C TRP A 1104 -5.40 40.84 -16.75
N PHE A 1105 -4.23 40.66 -16.12
CA PHE A 1105 -3.15 41.64 -16.06
C PHE A 1105 -1.86 41.07 -16.67
N GLY A 1106 -1.75 41.17 -18.00
CA GLY A 1106 -0.63 40.62 -18.79
C GLY A 1106 0.78 40.85 -18.22
N PRO A 1107 1.14 42.07 -17.72
CA PRO A 1107 2.48 42.31 -17.17
C PRO A 1107 2.84 41.44 -15.96
N ALA A 1108 1.87 40.86 -15.24
CA ALA A 1108 2.17 39.93 -14.14
C ALA A 1108 2.69 38.57 -14.65
N MET A 1109 2.18 38.09 -15.79
CA MET A 1109 2.67 36.84 -16.39
C MET A 1109 4.06 36.99 -16.98
N ASP A 1110 4.37 38.16 -17.54
CA ASP A 1110 5.68 38.44 -18.16
C ASP A 1110 6.83 38.33 -17.15
N VAL A 1111 6.59 38.61 -15.86
CA VAL A 1111 7.61 38.55 -14.79
C VAL A 1111 7.47 37.34 -13.87
N PHE A 1112 6.43 36.51 -14.06
CA PHE A 1112 6.14 35.39 -13.17
C PHE A 1112 7.29 34.37 -13.05
N PRO A 1113 7.94 33.93 -14.16
CA PRO A 1113 9.06 33.00 -14.09
C PRO A 1113 10.27 33.58 -13.33
N GLU A 1114 10.66 34.82 -13.62
CA GLU A 1114 11.80 35.49 -12.98
C GLU A 1114 11.55 35.71 -11.49
N VAL A 1115 10.35 36.15 -11.12
CA VAL A 1115 9.96 36.37 -9.72
C VAL A 1115 9.96 35.04 -8.96
N THR A 1116 9.47 33.96 -9.57
CA THR A 1116 9.45 32.64 -8.94
C THR A 1116 10.86 32.09 -8.73
N MET A 1117 11.72 32.16 -9.76
CA MET A 1117 13.11 31.72 -9.67
C MET A 1117 13.91 32.55 -8.64
N ALA A 1118 13.77 33.88 -8.69
CA ALA A 1118 14.44 34.77 -7.75
C ALA A 1118 14.00 34.51 -6.30
N THR A 1119 12.71 34.23 -6.08
CA THR A 1119 12.18 33.86 -4.76
C THR A 1119 12.75 32.52 -4.30
N GLY A 1120 12.79 31.50 -5.16
CA GLY A 1120 13.38 30.20 -4.84
C GLY A 1120 14.86 30.28 -4.44
N LEU A 1121 15.67 31.01 -5.22
CA LEU A 1121 17.09 31.24 -4.94
C LEU A 1121 17.31 32.05 -3.66
N LEU A 1122 16.50 33.09 -3.42
CA LEU A 1122 16.56 33.86 -2.19
C LEU A 1122 16.30 32.97 -0.96
N LEU A 1123 15.31 32.08 -1.03
CA LEU A 1123 15.00 31.16 0.06
C LEU A 1123 16.11 30.13 0.28
N LEU A 1124 16.78 29.67 -0.77
CA LEU A 1124 17.95 28.79 -0.66
C LEU A 1124 19.11 29.50 0.07
N VAL A 1125 19.40 30.74 -0.28
CA VAL A 1125 20.43 31.55 0.41
C VAL A 1125 20.04 31.76 1.87
N LEU A 1126 18.78 32.09 2.15
CA LEU A 1126 18.29 32.22 3.52
C LEU A 1126 18.39 30.90 4.30
N CYS A 1127 18.16 29.75 3.64
CA CYS A 1127 18.35 28.41 4.22
C CYS A 1127 19.80 28.21 4.66
N ALA A 1128 20.78 28.51 3.79
CA ALA A 1128 22.20 28.47 4.14
C ALA A 1128 22.54 29.40 5.32
N MET A 1129 21.95 30.60 5.35
CA MET A 1129 22.15 31.58 6.41
C MET A 1129 21.51 31.20 7.76
N THR A 1130 20.66 30.16 7.83
CA THR A 1130 20.13 29.69 9.11
C THR A 1130 21.23 29.17 10.05
N VAL A 1131 22.34 28.65 9.51
CA VAL A 1131 23.49 28.18 10.29
C VAL A 1131 24.18 29.35 11.01
N PRO A 1132 24.73 30.38 10.31
CA PRO A 1132 25.38 31.51 10.97
C PRO A 1132 24.41 32.37 11.82
N LEU A 1133 23.12 32.46 11.43
CA LEU A 1133 22.12 33.30 12.12
C LEU A 1133 21.39 32.58 13.27
N LYS A 1134 21.70 31.30 13.55
CA LYS A 1134 21.00 30.48 14.55
C LYS A 1134 19.48 30.41 14.33
N GLY A 1135 19.05 30.38 13.07
CA GLY A 1135 17.65 30.41 12.63
C GLY A 1135 17.01 29.04 12.44
N GLY A 1136 17.35 28.05 13.27
CA GLY A 1136 16.99 26.64 13.05
C GLY A 1136 15.49 26.36 12.90
N ASP A 1137 14.63 27.20 13.48
CA ASP A 1137 13.17 27.05 13.37
C ASP A 1137 12.64 27.30 11.94
N TRP A 1138 13.42 28.00 11.11
CA TRP A 1138 13.04 28.39 9.74
C TRP A 1138 13.63 27.47 8.66
N THR A 1139 14.66 26.68 8.99
CA THR A 1139 15.42 25.88 8.01
C THR A 1139 14.53 24.99 7.14
N MET A 1140 13.60 24.24 7.75
CA MET A 1140 12.72 23.32 7.01
C MET A 1140 11.78 24.05 6.05
N MET A 1141 11.22 25.18 6.48
CA MET A 1141 10.33 25.98 5.64
C MET A 1141 11.08 26.59 4.45
N LEU A 1142 12.29 27.12 4.69
CA LEU A 1142 13.12 27.74 3.67
C LEU A 1142 13.59 26.70 2.64
N ALA A 1143 14.06 25.54 3.10
CA ALA A 1143 14.42 24.42 2.24
C ALA A 1143 13.20 23.98 1.41
N PHE A 1144 12.06 23.69 2.02
CA PHE A 1144 10.88 23.23 1.28
C PHE A 1144 10.42 24.19 0.19
N ASN A 1145 10.30 25.47 0.52
CA ASN A 1145 9.89 26.45 -0.47
C ASN A 1145 10.98 26.70 -1.52
N SER A 1146 12.28 26.66 -1.19
CA SER A 1146 13.32 26.79 -2.22
C SER A 1146 13.25 25.66 -3.25
N HIS A 1147 13.05 24.41 -2.81
CA HIS A 1147 12.88 23.28 -3.73
C HIS A 1147 11.63 23.45 -4.59
N LEU A 1148 10.48 23.70 -3.95
CA LEU A 1148 9.21 23.84 -4.66
C LEU A 1148 9.30 24.87 -5.78
N LEU A 1149 9.86 26.05 -5.49
CA LEU A 1149 9.92 27.15 -6.47
C LEU A 1149 10.97 26.94 -7.55
N ILE A 1150 12.17 26.47 -7.19
CA ILE A 1150 13.24 26.22 -8.16
C ILE A 1150 12.80 25.10 -9.12
N ILE A 1151 12.29 23.99 -8.59
CA ILE A 1151 11.83 22.84 -9.40
C ILE A 1151 10.65 23.24 -10.28
N ALA A 1152 9.64 23.93 -9.74
CA ALA A 1152 8.47 24.35 -10.51
C ALA A 1152 8.84 25.18 -11.75
N VAL A 1153 9.74 26.17 -11.61
CA VAL A 1153 10.16 27.00 -12.75
C VAL A 1153 10.98 26.21 -13.75
N THR A 1154 11.91 25.39 -13.28
CA THR A 1154 12.76 24.59 -14.18
C THR A 1154 11.96 23.60 -15.02
N VAL A 1155 10.94 22.98 -14.45
CA VAL A 1155 10.04 22.04 -15.16
C VAL A 1155 9.11 22.79 -16.10
N ALA A 1156 8.51 23.90 -15.65
CA ALA A 1156 7.55 24.66 -16.45
C ALA A 1156 8.20 25.39 -17.65
N HIS A 1157 9.45 25.84 -17.51
CA HIS A 1157 10.10 26.68 -18.53
C HIS A 1157 11.05 25.90 -19.46
N GLN A 1158 11.01 24.56 -19.45
CA GLN A 1158 11.97 23.69 -20.16
C GLN A 1158 13.41 24.20 -19.99
N ALA A 1159 13.77 24.57 -18.76
CA ALA A 1159 15.09 25.11 -18.48
C ALA A 1159 16.13 24.13 -19.03
N THR A 1160 16.99 24.64 -19.91
CA THR A 1160 18.04 23.91 -20.66
C THR A 1160 18.59 22.71 -19.92
N SER A 1161 18.82 21.61 -20.63
CA SER A 1161 19.27 20.30 -20.12
C SER A 1161 20.26 20.32 -18.94
N VAL A 1162 21.18 21.30 -18.91
CA VAL A 1162 22.23 21.42 -17.89
C VAL A 1162 21.82 22.23 -16.63
N LEU A 1163 20.89 23.18 -16.74
CA LEU A 1163 20.58 24.11 -15.64
C LEU A 1163 19.87 23.42 -14.46
N LEU A 1164 18.96 22.49 -14.73
CA LEU A 1164 18.25 21.77 -13.66
C LEU A 1164 19.18 20.87 -12.82
N PRO A 1165 20.04 20.01 -13.41
CA PRO A 1165 21.03 19.25 -12.62
C PRO A 1165 21.90 20.14 -11.74
N VAL A 1166 22.35 21.30 -12.24
CA VAL A 1166 23.16 22.24 -11.46
C VAL A 1166 22.40 22.81 -10.27
N LEU A 1167 21.13 23.19 -10.47
CA LEU A 1167 20.29 23.71 -9.38
C LEU A 1167 19.93 22.63 -8.35
N LEU A 1168 19.71 21.39 -8.78
CA LEU A 1168 19.48 20.25 -7.88
C LEU A 1168 20.75 19.90 -7.07
N ILE A 1169 21.93 19.95 -7.69
CA ILE A 1169 23.20 19.81 -6.96
C ILE A 1169 23.36 20.95 -5.95
N ALA A 1170 23.09 22.21 -6.34
CA ALA A 1170 23.18 23.34 -5.42
C ALA A 1170 22.20 23.21 -4.23
N LEU A 1171 20.98 22.72 -4.47
CA LEU A 1171 20.00 22.38 -3.43
C LEU A 1171 20.54 21.28 -2.52
N SER A 1172 21.00 20.17 -3.12
CA SER A 1172 21.60 19.03 -2.43
C SER A 1172 22.73 19.45 -1.50
N SER A 1173 23.78 20.10 -2.02
CA SER A 1173 24.94 20.51 -1.23
C SER A 1173 24.55 21.46 -0.10
N THR A 1174 23.65 22.42 -0.37
CA THR A 1174 23.22 23.39 0.65
C THR A 1174 22.49 22.68 1.79
N VAL A 1175 21.53 21.81 1.47
CA VAL A 1175 20.71 21.11 2.46
C VAL A 1175 21.53 20.07 3.21
N TRP A 1176 22.42 19.36 2.51
CA TRP A 1176 23.36 18.39 3.08
C TRP A 1176 24.28 19.04 4.12
N ILE A 1177 24.96 20.13 3.75
CA ILE A 1177 25.87 20.86 4.62
C ILE A 1177 25.12 21.46 5.82
N VAL A 1178 23.97 22.10 5.60
CA VAL A 1178 23.13 22.63 6.68
C VAL A 1178 22.67 21.48 7.61
N GLY A 1179 22.33 20.32 7.06
CA GLY A 1179 21.99 19.12 7.80
C GLY A 1179 23.11 18.59 8.67
N ILE A 1180 24.35 18.57 8.17
CA ILE A 1180 25.54 18.21 8.95
C ILE A 1180 25.78 19.22 10.07
N LEU A 1181 25.83 20.51 9.74
CA LEU A 1181 26.17 21.57 10.70
C LEU A 1181 25.11 21.79 11.78
N GLN A 1182 23.83 21.56 11.47
CA GLN A 1182 22.73 21.63 12.45
C GLN A 1182 22.40 20.29 13.10
N LEU A 1183 23.14 19.21 12.78
CA LEU A 1183 22.90 17.85 13.24
C LEU A 1183 21.46 17.36 12.94
N ARG A 1184 20.91 17.79 11.79
CA ARG A 1184 19.55 17.47 11.35
C ARG A 1184 19.57 16.35 10.32
N ARG A 1185 19.26 15.14 10.77
CA ARG A 1185 19.20 13.93 9.94
C ARG A 1185 18.30 14.07 8.72
N ALA A 1186 17.11 14.65 8.87
CA ALA A 1186 16.15 14.80 7.77
C ALA A 1186 16.73 15.59 6.58
N LEU A 1187 17.51 16.64 6.85
CA LEU A 1187 18.15 17.43 5.81
C LEU A 1187 19.28 16.66 5.12
N ARG A 1188 20.08 15.87 5.85
CA ARG A 1188 21.10 15.01 5.22
C ARG A 1188 20.49 13.99 4.25
N ILE A 1189 19.40 13.34 4.65
CA ILE A 1189 18.69 12.38 3.79
C ILE A 1189 18.08 13.08 2.57
N TRP A 1190 17.51 14.27 2.76
CA TRP A 1190 16.96 15.05 1.65
C TRP A 1190 18.05 15.46 0.66
N GLY A 1191 19.18 15.98 1.13
CA GLY A 1191 20.32 16.28 0.27
C GLY A 1191 20.79 15.04 -0.53
N LEU A 1192 20.79 13.84 0.06
CA LEU A 1192 21.10 12.59 -0.68
C LEU A 1192 20.14 12.38 -1.84
N ALA A 1193 18.84 12.55 -1.56
CA ALA A 1193 17.79 12.34 -2.53
C ALA A 1193 17.91 13.36 -3.67
N ASP A 1194 18.20 14.62 -3.36
CA ASP A 1194 18.41 15.66 -4.38
C ASP A 1194 19.60 15.34 -5.29
N LEU A 1195 20.70 14.79 -4.74
CA LEU A 1195 21.84 14.33 -5.53
C LEU A 1195 21.46 13.18 -6.47
N LEU A 1196 20.70 12.20 -5.97
CA LEU A 1196 20.22 11.08 -6.79
C LEU A 1196 19.30 11.56 -7.92
N VAL A 1197 18.37 12.47 -7.62
CA VAL A 1197 17.48 13.07 -8.62
C VAL A 1197 18.27 13.88 -9.64
N ALA A 1198 19.28 14.64 -9.21
CA ALA A 1198 20.19 15.36 -10.11
C ALA A 1198 20.91 14.41 -11.08
N ILE A 1199 21.42 13.27 -10.59
CA ILE A 1199 22.11 12.26 -11.41
C ILE A 1199 21.14 11.65 -12.43
N VAL A 1200 19.96 11.19 -11.99
CA VAL A 1200 18.96 10.58 -12.87
C VAL A 1200 18.50 11.58 -13.93
N TYR A 1201 18.21 12.81 -13.53
CA TYR A 1201 17.79 13.85 -14.46
C TYR A 1201 18.92 14.21 -15.44
N GLY A 1202 20.16 14.30 -14.96
CA GLY A 1202 21.33 14.49 -15.81
C GLY A 1202 21.44 13.39 -16.87
N LEU A 1203 21.32 12.13 -16.49
CA LEU A 1203 21.41 10.97 -17.40
C LEU A 1203 20.34 10.96 -18.49
N ILE A 1204 19.14 11.45 -18.18
CA ILE A 1204 18.01 11.43 -19.11
C ILE A 1204 18.04 12.66 -20.04
N PHE A 1205 18.35 13.85 -19.51
CA PHE A 1205 18.07 15.11 -20.20
C PHE A 1205 19.33 15.85 -20.67
N VAL A 1206 20.53 15.57 -20.16
CA VAL A 1206 21.77 16.21 -20.61
C VAL A 1206 22.28 15.56 -21.90
N GLU A 1207 22.12 16.28 -23.02
CA GLU A 1207 22.71 15.89 -24.31
C GLU A 1207 24.22 15.69 -24.18
N GLY A 1208 24.73 14.57 -24.70
CA GLY A 1208 26.15 14.23 -24.63
C GLY A 1208 26.63 13.81 -23.23
N ILE A 1209 25.75 13.52 -22.26
CA ILE A 1209 26.20 13.05 -20.94
C ILE A 1209 26.94 11.71 -21.00
N PHE A 1210 26.60 10.85 -21.97
CA PHE A 1210 27.30 9.60 -22.25
C PHE A 1210 28.59 9.78 -23.05
N GLU A 1211 28.92 11.00 -23.48
CA GLU A 1211 30.23 11.26 -24.07
C GLU A 1211 31.32 10.97 -23.04
N PRO A 1212 32.42 10.30 -23.43
CA PRO A 1212 33.32 9.74 -22.44
C PRO A 1212 33.91 10.73 -21.44
N THR A 1213 34.22 11.94 -21.90
CA THR A 1213 34.76 13.03 -21.09
C THR A 1213 33.73 13.65 -20.15
N THR A 1214 32.50 13.81 -20.63
CA THR A 1214 31.40 14.45 -19.90
C THR A 1214 30.92 13.52 -18.77
N LEU A 1215 30.81 12.22 -19.06
CA LEU A 1215 30.51 11.19 -18.06
C LEU A 1215 31.59 11.11 -16.99
N LEU A 1216 32.87 11.21 -17.37
CA LEU A 1216 33.98 11.22 -16.43
C LEU A 1216 33.89 12.42 -15.46
N VAL A 1217 33.60 13.62 -15.97
CA VAL A 1217 33.42 14.82 -15.14
C VAL A 1217 32.23 14.67 -14.20
N ALA A 1218 31.10 14.18 -14.68
CA ALA A 1218 29.91 13.93 -13.86
C ALA A 1218 30.20 12.93 -12.72
N LEU A 1219 30.87 11.82 -13.03
CA LEU A 1219 31.27 10.83 -12.03
C LEU A 1219 32.24 11.40 -10.99
N VAL A 1220 33.15 12.29 -11.39
CA VAL A 1220 34.08 12.97 -10.46
C VAL A 1220 33.33 13.93 -9.52
N VAL A 1221 32.34 14.67 -10.01
CA VAL A 1221 31.50 15.54 -9.16
C VAL A 1221 30.74 14.72 -8.12
N VAL A 1222 30.12 13.61 -8.55
CA VAL A 1222 29.43 12.68 -7.63
C VAL A 1222 30.41 12.05 -6.64
N ALA A 1223 31.61 11.67 -7.08
CA ALA A 1223 32.64 11.12 -6.21
C ALA A 1223 33.15 12.13 -5.18
N ALA A 1224 33.20 13.41 -5.53
CA ALA A 1224 33.56 14.49 -4.62
C ALA A 1224 32.47 14.71 -3.56
N GLU A 1225 31.21 14.78 -3.96
CA GLU A 1225 30.07 14.88 -3.03
C GLU A 1225 29.97 13.67 -2.10
N LEU A 1226 30.14 12.43 -2.61
CA LEU A 1226 30.17 11.23 -1.77
C LEU A 1226 31.39 11.15 -0.83
N GLY A 1227 32.46 11.87 -1.16
CA GLY A 1227 33.68 11.94 -0.34
C GLY A 1227 33.62 12.96 0.80
N VAL A 1228 32.71 13.95 0.71
CA VAL A 1228 32.45 14.99 1.72
C VAL A 1228 31.46 14.47 2.76
#